data_AF-A0A7C6A5F0-F1
#
_entry.id   AF-A0A7C6A5F0-F1
#
_cell.length_a   1.000
_cell.length_b   1.000
_cell.length_c   1.000
_cell.angle_alpha   90.00
_cell.angle_beta   90.00
_cell.angle_gamma   90.00
#
_symmetry.space_group_name_H-M   'P 1'
#
loop_
_entity.id
_entity.type
_entity.pdbx_description
1 polymer ?
#
loop_
_entity_poly.entity_id
_entity_poly.type
_entity_poly.pdbx_seq_one_letter_code
_entity_poly.pdbx_strand_id
1 'polypeptide(L)'
;MKPRRVYRFGAFQLDAAAKVLLRDGQPVRLARKAVETLLVLVENAGQVVTKEELLAAVWPGRIVDEANLAQNVAVVRKALGAGRGEPGYIETFPGRGYRILGPVVATELSCDGFSDSGERERSRRRPMFVLLAAAGVIAISAIAVWRGGGSRVRTEVPHRIPVARQAGKEYQPVVSPDGAKVAYVWEKPGGGPGGIWVRESLDRPPRRIGGEGGDFSSPAWSPDGRRLAYLRFQGSTGALVLASLDTSAERILCPVFPSRYGLPNRHLDWSPDGEWLAVDDAESLHQALGIFLVSATTGQRRRLTQTENLYIGDVDPRFSPDGRSVSFIRVFHRAHQELFVVGIEGGVPRQLTFDGKQISGQDWDRDGQSLVFGSDRTGEFRLWRIGLTAKGGKQPTPTGIYGDFPIQLSLARREPVLVYSVLQHDLNIWSLDLAAGSTAQRWRQMVASPGQDASPQYSPDGKRICFRSDRSGEEQLWVADVERGNPVQVTRGALWPSVGRWSPTGRAIVFNNARTGEIYLAEEDPGGQWQVRSLGAAGYHPVFSPDGQWIYAGTMSAVVRLPVRGGTAAQVAPVRGISLDVSKDGRYIYFVREATDTVLWRAEVATGRLEKVLEGLLAYCSSCWALTTRGIYFLGARQGSGSRQRLLFHDFATGRDNLILEYPEPLSPIGSGPFSLSPDGRHLLCVRVDPSNSDVFRVDPFP
;
A
#
# COMPACT_ATOMS: atom_id res chain seq x y z
N MET A 1 16.73 26.90 6.45
CA MET A 1 15.55 26.36 5.74
C MET A 1 15.65 26.77 4.26
N LYS A 2 15.26 25.92 3.30
CA LYS A 2 15.09 26.39 1.90
C LYS A 2 13.70 27.05 1.77
N PRO A 3 13.56 28.16 1.05
CA PRO A 3 12.28 28.85 0.87
C PRO A 3 11.27 27.95 0.16
N ARG A 4 10.00 28.03 0.56
CA ARG A 4 8.89 27.29 -0.08
C ARG A 4 8.65 27.91 -1.45
N ARG A 5 8.94 27.15 -2.52
CA ARG A 5 8.81 27.62 -3.89
C ARG A 5 7.54 27.05 -4.53
N VAL A 6 6.64 27.95 -4.94
CA VAL A 6 5.40 27.62 -5.62
C VAL A 6 5.46 28.18 -7.03
N TYR A 7 5.22 27.33 -8.03
CA TYR A 7 5.19 27.70 -9.44
C TYR A 7 3.75 27.87 -9.89
N ARG A 8 3.42 29.00 -10.51
CA ARG A 8 2.10 29.27 -11.11
C ARG A 8 2.22 29.46 -12.61
N PHE A 9 1.36 28.79 -13.37
CA PHE A 9 1.29 28.91 -14.82
C PHE A 9 -0.13 28.57 -15.30
N GLY A 10 -0.76 29.49 -16.04
CA GLY A 10 -2.17 29.34 -16.44
C GLY A 10 -3.10 29.15 -15.23
N ALA A 11 -4.01 28.15 -15.31
CA ALA A 11 -4.90 27.74 -14.22
C ALA A 11 -4.21 26.85 -13.16
N PHE A 12 -2.92 26.57 -13.34
CA PHE A 12 -2.19 25.59 -12.55
C PHE A 12 -1.30 26.22 -11.48
N GLN A 13 -1.22 25.53 -10.34
CA GLN A 13 -0.28 25.81 -9.27
C GLN A 13 0.45 24.52 -8.90
N LEU A 14 1.78 24.51 -9.02
CA LEU A 14 2.65 23.41 -8.61
C LEU A 14 3.41 23.79 -7.33
N ASP A 15 3.21 23.04 -6.26
CA ASP A 15 4.00 23.17 -5.03
C ASP A 15 5.20 22.21 -5.10
N ALA A 16 6.41 22.78 -5.18
CA ALA A 16 7.64 22.01 -5.41
C ALA A 16 7.99 21.08 -4.25
N ALA A 17 7.68 21.50 -3.01
CA ALA A 17 7.96 20.71 -1.82
C ALA A 17 6.92 19.59 -1.65
N ALA A 18 5.65 19.90 -1.90
CA ALA A 18 4.57 18.93 -1.76
C ALA A 18 4.46 17.97 -2.96
N LYS A 19 5.04 18.32 -4.11
CA LYS A 19 4.89 17.61 -5.40
C LYS A 19 3.41 17.40 -5.75
N VAL A 20 2.64 18.49 -5.65
CA VAL A 20 1.20 18.50 -5.95
C VAL A 20 0.92 19.55 -7.01
N LEU A 21 0.24 19.12 -8.07
CA LEU A 21 -0.34 20.01 -9.08
C LEU A 21 -1.80 20.30 -8.71
N LEU A 22 -2.16 21.57 -8.64
CA LEU A 22 -3.53 22.05 -8.50
C LEU A 22 -3.98 22.72 -9.81
N ARG A 23 -5.25 22.56 -10.18
CA ARG A 23 -5.95 23.32 -11.22
C ARG A 23 -7.12 24.03 -10.55
N ASP A 24 -7.16 25.35 -10.60
CA ASP A 24 -8.21 26.17 -9.96
C ASP A 24 -8.42 25.83 -8.47
N GLY A 25 -7.32 25.50 -7.77
CA GLY A 25 -7.31 25.09 -6.37
C GLY A 25 -7.70 23.63 -6.09
N GLN A 26 -8.05 22.84 -7.12
CA GLN A 26 -8.36 21.42 -7.00
C GLN A 26 -7.17 20.54 -7.43
N PRO A 27 -6.83 19.48 -6.70
CA PRO A 27 -5.72 18.59 -7.08
C PRO A 27 -5.94 17.90 -8.42
N VAL A 28 -4.94 17.94 -9.28
CA VAL A 28 -4.90 17.20 -10.54
C VAL A 28 -4.21 15.86 -10.30
N ARG A 29 -4.79 14.77 -10.80
CA ARG A 29 -4.22 13.43 -10.68
C ARG A 29 -2.99 13.30 -11.58
N LEU A 30 -1.82 13.15 -10.98
CA LEU A 30 -0.55 12.92 -11.67
C LEU A 30 0.34 12.05 -10.81
N ALA A 31 0.80 10.92 -11.35
CA ALA A 31 1.78 10.07 -10.67
C ALA A 31 3.02 10.87 -10.25
N ARG A 32 3.64 10.52 -9.13
CA ARG A 32 4.80 11.23 -8.57
C ARG A 32 5.91 11.51 -9.59
N LYS A 33 6.30 10.52 -10.41
CA LYS A 33 7.33 10.71 -11.45
C LYS A 33 6.92 11.68 -12.56
N ALA A 34 5.63 11.74 -12.88
CA ALA A 34 5.08 12.74 -13.78
C ALA A 34 5.13 14.15 -13.15
N VAL A 35 4.86 14.27 -11.85
CA VAL A 35 5.00 15.54 -11.13
C VAL A 35 6.46 15.97 -11.00
N GLU A 36 7.39 15.04 -10.72
CA GLU A 36 8.84 15.32 -10.70
C GLU A 36 9.34 15.77 -12.08
N THR A 37 8.88 15.11 -13.15
CA THR A 37 9.15 15.53 -14.53
C THR A 37 8.63 16.95 -14.79
N LEU A 38 7.38 17.23 -14.39
CA LEU A 38 6.81 18.58 -14.51
C LEU A 38 7.58 19.61 -13.67
N LEU A 39 8.04 19.24 -12.47
CA LEU A 39 8.82 20.11 -11.60
C LEU A 39 10.13 20.55 -12.26
N VAL A 40 10.89 19.61 -12.83
CA VAL A 40 12.12 19.91 -13.56
C VAL A 40 11.81 20.84 -14.75
N LEU A 41 10.70 20.61 -15.46
CA LEU A 41 10.31 21.46 -16.59
C LEU A 41 9.89 22.88 -16.17
N VAL A 42 9.15 23.06 -15.06
CA VAL A 42 8.78 24.40 -14.56
C VAL A 42 9.97 25.14 -13.94
N GLU A 43 10.91 24.41 -13.34
CA GLU A 43 12.15 24.99 -12.79
C GLU A 43 13.03 25.57 -13.89
N ASN A 44 13.01 24.94 -15.07
CA ASN A 44 13.73 25.36 -16.27
C ASN A 44 12.79 26.05 -17.28
N ALA A 45 11.77 26.75 -16.79
CA ALA A 45 10.76 27.35 -17.65
C ALA A 45 11.36 28.25 -18.74
N GLY A 46 10.91 28.08 -19.97
CA GLY A 46 11.44 28.78 -21.15
C GLY A 46 12.68 28.16 -21.78
N GLN A 47 13.35 27.21 -21.11
CA GLN A 47 14.51 26.47 -21.64
C GLN A 47 14.13 25.05 -22.06
N VAL A 48 14.89 24.49 -23.01
CA VAL A 48 14.76 23.08 -23.40
C VAL A 48 15.61 22.25 -22.45
N VAL A 49 14.96 21.39 -21.66
CA VAL A 49 15.65 20.42 -20.81
C VAL A 49 15.87 19.16 -21.62
N THR A 50 17.11 18.67 -21.68
CA THR A 50 17.45 17.48 -22.47
C THR A 50 16.84 16.21 -21.88
N LYS A 51 16.74 15.15 -22.69
CA LYS A 51 16.25 13.86 -22.21
C LYS A 51 17.17 13.30 -21.13
N GLU A 52 18.48 13.42 -21.31
CA GLU A 52 19.50 12.97 -20.37
C GLU A 52 19.41 13.74 -19.04
N GLU A 53 19.20 15.05 -19.07
CA GLU A 53 19.00 15.86 -17.87
C GLU A 53 17.71 15.47 -17.13
N LEU A 54 16.61 15.26 -17.86
CA LEU A 54 15.36 14.80 -17.26
C LEU A 54 15.51 13.40 -16.67
N LEU A 55 16.18 12.49 -17.38
CA LEU A 55 16.45 11.14 -16.90
C LEU A 55 17.31 11.17 -15.63
N ALA A 56 18.39 11.94 -15.62
CA ALA A 56 19.29 12.08 -14.48
C ALA A 56 18.62 12.76 -13.27
N ALA A 57 17.80 13.79 -13.51
CA ALA A 57 17.14 14.52 -12.44
C ALA A 57 15.98 13.74 -11.81
N VAL A 58 15.17 13.06 -12.63
CA VAL A 58 13.98 12.34 -12.16
C VAL A 58 14.33 10.90 -11.74
N TRP A 59 15.37 10.29 -12.30
CA TRP A 59 15.83 8.94 -11.98
C TRP A 59 17.36 8.88 -11.71
N PRO A 60 17.86 9.55 -10.66
CA PRO A 60 19.29 9.60 -10.37
C PRO A 60 19.86 8.19 -10.09
N GLY A 61 20.94 7.84 -10.78
CA GLY A 61 21.65 6.57 -10.58
C GLY A 61 20.93 5.32 -11.11
N ARG A 62 19.92 5.49 -11.99
CA ARG A 62 19.12 4.39 -12.55
C ARG A 62 19.23 4.35 -14.07
N ILE A 63 19.19 3.16 -14.66
CA ILE A 63 19.11 2.98 -16.12
C ILE A 63 17.63 2.91 -16.49
N VAL A 64 17.13 3.96 -17.14
CA VAL A 64 15.72 4.09 -17.52
C VAL A 64 15.65 4.38 -19.02
N ASP A 65 14.81 3.64 -19.75
CA ASP A 65 14.59 3.84 -21.17
C ASP A 65 13.86 5.18 -21.44
N GLU A 66 14.22 5.86 -22.53
CA GLU A 66 13.56 7.08 -23.01
C GLU A 66 12.04 6.92 -23.21
N ALA A 67 11.56 5.71 -23.52
CA ALA A 67 10.14 5.41 -23.64
C ALA A 67 9.37 5.72 -22.35
N ASN A 68 10.00 5.51 -21.18
CA ASN A 68 9.40 5.86 -19.88
C ASN A 68 9.32 7.37 -19.68
N LEU A 69 10.34 8.13 -20.10
CA LEU A 69 10.30 9.59 -20.07
C LEU A 69 9.19 10.12 -21.00
N ALA A 70 9.09 9.60 -22.22
CA ALA A 70 8.05 9.97 -23.17
C ALA A 70 6.64 9.71 -22.64
N GLN A 71 6.43 8.56 -21.98
CA GLN A 71 5.16 8.22 -21.34
C GLN A 71 4.82 9.19 -20.20
N ASN A 72 5.79 9.55 -19.35
CA ASN A 72 5.57 10.54 -18.29
C ASN A 72 5.18 11.90 -18.86
N VAL A 73 5.87 12.37 -19.90
CA VAL A 73 5.52 13.63 -20.57
C VAL A 73 4.12 13.57 -21.18
N ALA A 74 3.72 12.44 -21.77
CA ALA A 74 2.37 12.25 -22.31
C ALA A 74 1.29 12.34 -21.23
N VAL A 75 1.53 11.75 -20.06
CA VAL A 75 0.64 11.84 -18.89
C VAL A 75 0.53 13.29 -18.40
N VAL A 76 1.65 13.99 -18.25
CA VAL A 76 1.65 15.41 -17.85
C VAL A 76 0.87 16.26 -18.86
N ARG A 77 1.11 16.09 -20.16
CA ARG A 77 0.37 16.81 -21.21
C ARG A 77 -1.12 16.60 -21.11
N LYS A 78 -1.55 15.36 -20.93
CA LYS A 78 -2.98 15.03 -20.80
C LYS A 78 -3.59 15.72 -19.57
N ALA A 79 -2.87 15.79 -18.47
CA ALA A 79 -3.33 16.47 -17.25
C ALA A 79 -3.38 18.01 -17.41
N LEU A 80 -2.45 18.58 -18.18
CA LEU A 80 -2.38 20.02 -18.43
C LEU A 80 -3.31 20.51 -19.54
N GLY A 81 -3.86 19.62 -20.39
CA GLY A 81 -4.66 19.97 -21.57
C GLY A 81 -5.99 19.22 -21.66
N ALA A 82 -6.86 19.39 -20.66
CA ALA A 82 -8.12 18.62 -20.59
C ALA A 82 -9.26 19.14 -21.49
N GLY A 83 -9.05 20.14 -22.37
CA GLY A 83 -10.08 20.65 -23.28
C GLY A 83 -9.63 20.81 -24.74
N ARG A 84 -10.51 20.47 -25.71
CA ARG A 84 -10.34 20.88 -27.12
C ARG A 84 -10.28 22.41 -27.17
N GLY A 85 -9.14 22.97 -27.57
CA GLY A 85 -8.91 24.41 -27.71
C GLY A 85 -8.02 25.05 -26.63
N GLU A 86 -7.53 24.30 -25.64
CA GLU A 86 -6.56 24.82 -24.67
C GLU A 86 -5.12 24.80 -25.25
N PRO A 87 -4.29 25.84 -25.01
CA PRO A 87 -2.91 25.85 -25.45
C PRO A 87 -2.12 24.74 -24.75
N GLY A 88 -1.35 23.96 -25.52
CA GLY A 88 -0.48 22.94 -24.96
C GLY A 88 0.63 23.57 -24.12
N TYR A 89 0.85 23.07 -22.90
CA TYR A 89 1.87 23.61 -21.98
C TYR A 89 3.25 22.98 -22.14
N ILE A 90 3.42 21.89 -22.92
CA ILE A 90 4.72 21.23 -23.11
C ILE A 90 4.99 21.05 -24.59
N GLU A 91 6.10 21.62 -25.05
CA GLU A 91 6.64 21.48 -26.41
C GLU A 91 7.69 20.36 -26.46
N THR A 92 7.66 19.54 -27.51
CA THR A 92 8.69 18.51 -27.77
C THR A 92 9.73 19.07 -28.73
N PHE A 93 11.01 18.89 -28.41
CA PHE A 93 12.11 19.04 -29.35
C PHE A 93 12.60 17.63 -29.74
N PRO A 94 12.21 17.11 -30.92
CA PRO A 94 12.51 15.74 -31.32
C PRO A 94 14.00 15.42 -31.20
N GLY A 95 14.31 14.26 -30.60
CA GLY A 95 15.69 13.81 -30.38
C GLY A 95 16.49 14.59 -29.34
N ARG A 96 15.93 15.64 -28.72
CA ARG A 96 16.68 16.53 -27.83
C ARG A 96 16.07 16.66 -26.44
N GLY A 97 14.78 16.93 -26.31
CA GLY A 97 14.20 17.19 -24.99
C GLY A 97 12.81 17.82 -25.00
N TYR A 98 12.44 18.44 -23.87
CA TYR A 98 11.13 19.04 -23.66
C TYR A 98 11.24 20.43 -23.04
N ARG A 99 10.24 21.27 -23.29
CA ARG A 99 10.15 22.64 -22.76
C ARG A 99 8.74 22.94 -22.31
N ILE A 100 8.58 23.62 -21.18
CA ILE A 100 7.28 24.15 -20.76
C ILE A 100 7.00 25.52 -21.43
N LEU A 101 5.76 25.72 -21.85
CA LEU A 101 5.26 26.92 -22.51
C LEU A 101 4.46 27.80 -21.55
N GLY A 102 4.56 29.13 -21.76
CA GLY A 102 3.86 30.15 -20.98
C GLY A 102 4.67 30.72 -19.81
N PRO A 103 4.24 31.87 -19.24
CA PRO A 103 4.93 32.48 -18.12
C PRO A 103 4.75 31.62 -16.86
N VAL A 104 5.85 31.11 -16.34
CA VAL A 104 5.91 30.43 -15.04
C VAL A 104 6.36 31.45 -14.00
N VAL A 105 5.51 31.75 -13.02
CA VAL A 105 5.84 32.64 -11.91
C VAL A 105 6.22 31.80 -10.70
N ALA A 106 7.47 31.91 -10.26
CA ALA A 106 7.92 31.32 -9.00
C ALA A 106 7.69 32.33 -7.87
N THR A 107 6.90 31.94 -6.87
CA THR A 107 6.77 32.68 -5.61
C THR A 107 7.55 31.95 -4.53
N GLU A 108 8.50 32.64 -3.91
CA GLU A 108 9.14 32.19 -2.67
C GLU A 108 8.33 32.72 -1.49
N LEU A 109 7.81 31.81 -0.68
CA LEU A 109 7.17 32.15 0.59
C LEU A 109 8.26 32.12 1.66
N SER A 110 8.65 33.29 2.15
CA SER A 110 9.57 33.44 3.28
C SER A 110 8.85 33.16 4.60
N CYS A 111 9.56 32.51 5.52
CA CYS A 111 9.14 32.31 6.89
C CYS A 111 9.74 33.45 7.72
N ASP A 112 9.07 34.61 7.77
CA ASP A 112 9.40 35.64 8.77
C ASP A 112 8.13 36.12 9.46
N GLY A 113 8.29 36.32 10.77
CA GLY A 113 7.23 36.27 11.77
C GLY A 113 6.15 37.34 11.64
N PHE A 114 4.97 36.96 12.12
CA PHE A 114 3.92 37.90 12.51
C PHE A 114 4.50 38.84 13.57
N SER A 115 4.83 40.07 13.19
CA SER A 115 4.98 41.17 14.12
C SER A 115 3.60 41.74 14.43
N ASP A 116 3.33 41.80 15.72
CA ASP A 116 2.18 42.43 16.33
C ASP A 116 2.24 43.95 16.10
N SER A 117 1.19 44.51 15.52
CA SER A 117 0.82 45.90 15.74
C SER A 117 -0.69 46.02 15.56
N GLY A 118 -1.38 45.87 16.68
CA GLY A 118 -2.75 46.34 16.80
C GLY A 118 -2.78 47.86 16.68
N GLU A 119 -3.71 48.36 15.89
CA GLU A 119 -4.37 49.63 16.18
C GLU A 119 -5.79 49.60 15.64
N ARG A 120 -6.73 49.51 16.59
CA ARG A 120 -8.16 49.77 16.39
C ARG A 120 -8.32 51.27 16.33
N GLU A 121 -8.87 51.80 15.23
CA GLU A 121 -9.52 53.10 15.27
C GLU A 121 -10.96 53.07 14.77
N ARG A 122 -11.83 53.64 15.61
CA ARG A 122 -13.28 53.70 15.52
C ARG A 122 -13.70 54.76 14.50
N SER A 123 -14.57 54.40 13.56
CA SER A 123 -15.29 55.39 12.74
C SER A 123 -16.69 55.67 13.28
N ARG A 124 -16.98 56.96 13.49
CA ARG A 124 -18.22 57.55 14.03
C ARG A 124 -19.35 57.58 12.98
N ARG A 125 -20.58 57.41 13.46
CA ARG A 125 -21.84 57.49 12.71
C ARG A 125 -22.30 58.94 12.48
N ARG A 126 -23.00 59.19 11.35
CA ARG A 126 -24.43 59.62 11.20
C ARG A 126 -24.68 60.29 9.81
N PRO A 127 -25.94 60.57 9.39
CA PRO A 127 -26.94 59.70 8.75
C PRO A 127 -27.23 60.18 7.29
N MET A 128 -27.94 59.48 6.41
CA MET A 128 -29.40 59.59 6.27
C MET A 128 -29.89 58.77 5.07
N PHE A 129 -31.02 58.14 5.31
CA PHE A 129 -31.95 57.41 4.43
C PHE A 129 -32.09 57.98 3.01
N VAL A 130 -31.98 57.12 1.99
CA VAL A 130 -33.07 56.60 1.14
C VAL A 130 -32.45 55.55 0.22
N LEU A 131 -32.90 54.28 0.33
CA LEU A 131 -32.92 53.20 -0.71
C LEU A 131 -33.04 51.83 -0.03
N LEU A 132 -34.06 51.66 0.83
CA LEU A 132 -34.21 50.51 1.74
C LEU A 132 -35.25 49.47 1.31
N ALA A 133 -35.55 49.34 0.01
CA ALA A 133 -36.48 48.30 -0.48
C ALA A 133 -35.86 47.30 -1.49
N ALA A 134 -34.79 47.65 -2.19
CA ALA A 134 -34.09 46.73 -3.11
C ALA A 134 -32.89 46.00 -2.45
N ALA A 135 -32.33 46.58 -1.39
CA ALA A 135 -31.20 46.01 -0.66
C ALA A 135 -31.60 44.82 0.24
N GLY A 136 -32.88 44.72 0.63
CA GLY A 136 -33.35 43.65 1.53
C GLY A 136 -33.32 42.26 0.88
N VAL A 137 -33.71 42.16 -0.40
CA VAL A 137 -33.68 40.88 -1.12
C VAL A 137 -32.24 40.50 -1.49
N ILE A 138 -31.41 41.46 -1.94
CA ILE A 138 -30.01 41.20 -2.24
C ILE A 138 -29.21 40.86 -0.97
N ALA A 139 -29.50 41.49 0.17
CA ALA A 139 -28.84 41.17 1.44
C ALA A 139 -29.28 39.80 2.00
N ILE A 140 -30.55 39.41 1.86
CA ILE A 140 -31.02 38.09 2.28
C ILE A 140 -30.49 37.00 1.34
N SER A 141 -30.43 37.24 0.03
CA SER A 141 -29.79 36.35 -0.94
C SER A 141 -28.28 36.26 -0.73
N ALA A 142 -27.60 37.36 -0.42
CA ALA A 142 -26.17 37.37 -0.10
C ALA A 142 -25.88 36.68 1.24
N ILE A 143 -26.73 36.82 2.26
CA ILE A 143 -26.60 36.10 3.54
C ILE A 143 -26.95 34.61 3.38
N ALA A 144 -27.89 34.24 2.52
CA ALA A 144 -28.19 32.85 2.19
C ALA A 144 -27.08 32.21 1.34
N VAL A 145 -26.43 32.95 0.45
CA VAL A 145 -25.24 32.51 -0.31
C VAL A 145 -23.98 32.50 0.56
N TRP A 146 -23.90 33.34 1.60
CA TRP A 146 -22.79 33.36 2.55
C TRP A 146 -22.95 32.31 3.66
N ARG A 147 -24.19 31.94 4.02
CA ARG A 147 -24.50 30.83 4.95
C ARG A 147 -24.67 29.48 4.25
N GLY A 148 -24.95 29.46 2.95
CA GLY A 148 -25.11 28.27 2.10
C GLY A 148 -23.95 28.01 1.14
N GLY A 149 -23.00 28.94 1.02
CA GLY A 149 -21.72 28.73 0.38
C GLY A 149 -20.89 27.83 1.26
N GLY A 150 -20.94 26.52 0.98
CA GLY A 150 -20.01 25.56 1.57
C GLY A 150 -18.62 26.19 1.55
N SER A 151 -17.99 26.26 2.73
CA SER A 151 -16.62 26.72 2.86
C SER A 151 -15.82 26.01 1.77
N ARG A 152 -15.41 26.77 0.74
CA ARG A 152 -14.30 26.36 -0.09
C ARG A 152 -13.14 26.32 0.87
N VAL A 153 -12.89 25.15 1.46
CA VAL A 153 -11.71 24.88 2.25
C VAL A 153 -10.57 25.16 1.30
N ARG A 154 -9.96 26.33 1.47
CA ARG A 154 -8.71 26.66 0.83
C ARG A 154 -7.73 25.69 1.49
N THR A 155 -7.42 24.60 0.81
CA THR A 155 -6.53 23.57 1.34
C THR A 155 -5.12 24.16 1.35
N GLU A 156 -4.80 24.92 2.40
CA GLU A 156 -3.42 25.27 2.68
C GLU A 156 -2.67 23.96 2.90
N VAL A 157 -1.73 23.66 2.00
CA VAL A 157 -0.89 22.47 2.15
C VAL A 157 -0.13 22.60 3.47
N PRO A 158 -0.33 21.68 4.43
CA PRO A 158 0.24 21.84 5.76
C PRO A 158 1.77 21.79 5.71
N HIS A 159 2.42 22.61 6.55
CA HIS A 159 3.88 22.66 6.65
C HIS A 159 4.42 21.33 7.22
N ARG A 160 5.38 20.71 6.53
CA ARG A 160 5.97 19.41 6.89
C ARG A 160 7.39 19.63 7.42
N ILE A 161 7.63 19.26 8.66
CA ILE A 161 8.93 19.30 9.33
C ILE A 161 9.47 17.86 9.36
N PRO A 162 10.64 17.55 8.78
CA PRO A 162 11.23 16.23 8.93
C PRO A 162 11.50 15.96 10.41
N VAL A 163 11.13 14.78 10.90
CA VAL A 163 11.39 14.33 12.29
C VAL A 163 12.72 13.60 12.38
N ALA A 164 13.08 12.87 11.34
CA ALA A 164 14.37 12.20 11.22
C ALA A 164 14.85 12.22 9.76
N ARG A 165 16.16 11.96 9.59
CA ARG A 165 16.91 12.08 8.32
C ARG A 165 18.10 11.12 8.33
N GLN A 166 17.99 10.05 9.10
CA GLN A 166 19.08 9.10 9.24
C GLN A 166 19.07 8.19 8.01
N ALA A 167 20.25 7.76 7.58
CA ALA A 167 20.32 6.77 6.52
C ALA A 167 19.57 5.49 6.96
N GLY A 168 18.86 4.86 6.04
CA GLY A 168 18.03 3.68 6.32
C GLY A 168 16.53 3.97 6.14
N LYS A 169 15.69 3.14 6.76
CA LYS A 169 14.23 3.24 6.68
C LYS A 169 13.63 3.62 8.02
N GLU A 170 12.95 4.76 8.08
CA GLU A 170 12.20 5.24 9.24
C GLU A 170 10.70 5.07 8.99
N TYR A 171 9.98 4.34 9.86
CA TYR A 171 8.55 4.04 9.66
C TYR A 171 7.83 3.80 11.00
N GLN A 172 6.50 3.64 10.95
CA GLN A 172 5.58 3.56 12.09
C GLN A 172 5.75 4.68 13.12
N PRO A 173 5.70 5.95 12.69
CA PRO A 173 5.82 7.04 13.62
C PRO A 173 4.59 7.12 14.53
N VAL A 174 4.83 7.30 15.82
CA VAL A 174 3.82 7.65 16.82
C VAL A 174 4.26 8.84 17.63
N VAL A 175 3.39 9.83 17.73
CA VAL A 175 3.63 11.03 18.51
C VAL A 175 3.13 10.83 19.94
N SER A 176 3.87 11.35 20.93
CA SER A 176 3.48 11.29 22.33
C SER A 176 2.19 12.10 22.57
N PRO A 177 1.44 11.81 23.66
CA PRO A 177 0.16 12.47 23.92
C PRO A 177 0.24 14.00 23.98
N ASP A 178 1.37 14.53 24.44
CA ASP A 178 1.71 15.97 24.55
C ASP A 178 2.31 16.57 23.27
N GLY A 179 2.46 15.78 22.20
CA GLY A 179 3.07 16.26 20.96
C GLY A 179 4.60 16.45 21.01
N ALA A 180 5.27 16.23 22.14
CA ALA A 180 6.67 16.62 22.31
C ALA A 180 7.70 15.61 21.77
N LYS A 181 7.35 14.32 21.75
CA LYS A 181 8.25 13.23 21.37
C LYS A 181 7.65 12.41 20.24
N VAL A 182 8.50 11.82 19.41
CA VAL A 182 8.10 10.89 18.36
C VAL A 182 8.86 9.59 18.54
N ALA A 183 8.14 8.47 18.66
CA ALA A 183 8.72 7.15 18.57
C ALA A 183 8.52 6.61 17.15
N TYR A 184 9.48 5.87 16.62
CA TYR A 184 9.44 5.29 15.29
C TYR A 184 10.31 4.04 15.22
N VAL A 185 10.05 3.19 14.23
CA VAL A 185 10.94 2.09 13.87
C VAL A 185 12.01 2.62 12.95
N TRP A 186 13.27 2.26 13.20
CA TRP A 186 14.39 2.56 12.31
C TRP A 186 15.18 1.30 11.99
N GLU A 187 15.24 0.99 10.71
CA GLU A 187 16.14 0.01 10.11
C GLU A 187 17.38 0.74 9.56
N LYS A 188 18.56 0.35 10.05
CA LYS A 188 19.83 0.96 9.62
C LYS A 188 20.20 0.55 8.18
N PRO A 189 21.07 1.31 7.50
CA PRO A 189 21.58 0.95 6.17
C PRO A 189 22.30 -0.40 6.21
N GLY A 190 22.17 -1.18 5.13
CA GLY A 190 22.76 -2.52 5.03
C GLY A 190 21.87 -3.68 5.50
N GLY A 191 20.63 -3.38 5.94
CA GLY A 191 19.65 -4.36 6.38
C GLY A 191 19.84 -4.81 7.83
N GLY A 192 18.87 -5.56 8.34
CA GLY A 192 18.84 -6.04 9.74
C GLY A 192 17.52 -5.68 10.43
N PRO A 193 17.30 -6.21 11.65
CA PRO A 193 16.05 -6.03 12.34
C PRO A 193 15.82 -4.56 12.76
N GLY A 194 14.63 -4.05 12.48
CA GLY A 194 14.21 -2.71 12.89
C GLY A 194 14.16 -2.59 14.41
N GLY A 195 14.64 -1.47 14.96
CA GLY A 195 14.54 -1.15 16.39
C GLY A 195 13.57 -0.01 16.66
N ILE A 196 13.07 0.11 17.89
CA ILE A 196 12.27 1.27 18.32
C ILE A 196 13.20 2.39 18.78
N TRP A 197 12.98 3.60 18.26
CA TRP A 197 13.73 4.79 18.58
C TRP A 197 12.80 5.92 18.97
N VAL A 198 13.23 6.75 19.91
CA VAL A 198 12.51 7.92 20.40
C VAL A 198 13.34 9.15 20.12
N ARG A 199 12.67 10.20 19.63
CA ARG A 199 13.28 11.49 19.32
C ARG A 199 12.45 12.63 19.87
N GLU A 200 13.16 13.58 20.50
CA GLU A 200 12.56 14.77 21.12
C GLU A 200 12.79 16.03 20.27
N SER A 201 13.96 16.14 19.65
CA SER A 201 14.33 17.25 18.76
C SER A 201 15.29 16.76 17.67
N LEU A 202 15.43 17.52 16.59
CA LEU A 202 16.42 17.27 15.54
C LEU A 202 17.86 17.47 16.01
N ASP A 203 18.07 18.30 17.03
CA ASP A 203 19.41 18.64 17.54
C ASP A 203 19.98 17.60 18.49
N ARG A 204 19.16 16.63 18.93
CA ARG A 204 19.58 15.54 19.81
C ARG A 204 19.54 14.21 19.07
N PRO A 205 20.52 13.32 19.27
CA PRO A 205 20.47 12.00 18.67
C PRO A 205 19.27 11.22 19.21
N PRO A 206 18.59 10.40 18.39
CA PRO A 206 17.50 9.56 18.87
C PRO A 206 18.03 8.50 19.82
N ARG A 207 17.18 8.13 20.77
CA ARG A 207 17.47 7.11 21.78
C ARG A 207 16.76 5.81 21.44
N ARG A 208 17.47 4.69 21.44
CA ARG A 208 16.89 3.36 21.26
C ARG A 208 16.10 2.93 22.49
N ILE A 209 14.98 2.25 22.28
CA ILE A 209 14.16 1.62 23.31
C ILE A 209 14.25 0.10 23.13
N GLY A 210 14.56 -0.60 24.22
CA GLY A 210 14.66 -2.05 24.27
C GLY A 210 16.04 -2.64 23.95
N GLY A 211 16.18 -3.95 24.21
CA GLY A 211 17.44 -4.71 24.10
C GLY A 211 17.91 -4.98 22.66
N GLU A 212 19.15 -5.47 22.47
CA GLU A 212 19.67 -5.89 21.15
C GLU A 212 19.13 -7.28 20.76
N GLY A 213 18.73 -7.45 19.49
CA GLY A 213 18.20 -8.71 18.95
C GLY A 213 16.67 -8.81 18.90
N GLY A 214 16.14 -9.35 17.79
CA GLY A 214 14.70 -9.43 17.47
C GLY A 214 14.21 -8.28 16.58
N ASP A 215 13.12 -8.51 15.86
CA ASP A 215 12.44 -7.51 15.02
C ASP A 215 11.40 -6.75 15.86
N PHE A 216 11.44 -5.42 15.86
CA PHE A 216 10.54 -4.59 16.67
C PHE A 216 9.56 -3.81 15.79
N SER A 217 8.31 -3.67 16.25
CA SER A 217 7.30 -2.89 15.53
C SER A 217 6.20 -2.34 16.44
N SER A 218 5.32 -1.53 15.85
CA SER A 218 4.08 -1.02 16.43
C SER A 218 4.26 -0.32 17.79
N PRO A 219 5.14 0.70 17.89
CA PRO A 219 5.25 1.49 19.13
C PRO A 219 3.92 2.19 19.45
N ALA A 220 3.55 2.23 20.73
CA ALA A 220 2.39 2.95 21.25
C ALA A 220 2.70 3.60 22.60
N TRP A 221 2.39 4.89 22.75
CA TRP A 221 2.68 5.65 23.96
C TRP A 221 1.66 5.37 25.07
N SER A 222 2.13 5.27 26.31
CA SER A 222 1.23 5.39 27.46
C SER A 222 0.64 6.80 27.55
N PRO A 223 -0.55 6.97 28.17
CA PRO A 223 -1.22 8.28 28.27
C PRO A 223 -0.42 9.36 29.01
N ASP A 224 0.49 8.95 29.88
CA ASP A 224 1.41 9.83 30.63
C ASP A 224 2.73 10.12 29.87
N GLY A 225 2.96 9.49 28.71
CA GLY A 225 4.17 9.65 27.91
C GLY A 225 5.45 9.05 28.54
N ARG A 226 5.34 8.27 29.61
CA ARG A 226 6.49 7.70 30.35
C ARG A 226 6.85 6.26 29.96
N ARG A 227 5.95 5.58 29.26
CA ARG A 227 6.14 4.19 28.79
C ARG A 227 5.81 4.07 27.32
N LEU A 228 6.40 3.05 26.70
CA LEU A 228 6.06 2.59 25.36
C LEU A 228 5.65 1.12 25.43
N ALA A 229 4.56 0.79 24.75
CA ALA A 229 4.24 -0.57 24.36
C ALA A 229 4.74 -0.81 22.93
N TYR A 230 5.20 -2.02 22.62
CA TYR A 230 5.58 -2.42 21.26
C TYR A 230 5.51 -3.94 21.10
N LEU A 231 5.55 -4.38 19.85
CA LEU A 231 5.66 -5.79 19.50
C LEU A 231 7.13 -6.14 19.24
N ARG A 232 7.55 -7.30 19.75
CA ARG A 232 8.88 -7.87 19.52
C ARG A 232 8.75 -9.28 18.96
N PHE A 233 9.42 -9.55 17.85
CA PHE A 233 9.36 -10.83 17.14
C PHE A 233 10.71 -11.54 17.13
N GLN A 234 10.67 -12.87 17.27
CA GLN A 234 11.82 -13.76 17.16
C GLN A 234 11.42 -14.99 16.35
N GLY A 235 11.71 -14.98 15.05
CA GLY A 235 11.25 -16.05 14.15
C GLY A 235 9.73 -16.00 13.96
N SER A 236 9.02 -17.07 14.34
CA SER A 236 7.56 -17.18 14.23
C SER A 236 6.80 -16.79 15.50
N THR A 237 7.50 -16.40 16.58
CA THR A 237 6.88 -15.98 17.84
C THR A 237 6.93 -14.46 17.99
N GLY A 238 5.87 -13.90 18.55
CA GLY A 238 5.76 -12.49 18.91
C GLY A 238 5.42 -12.31 20.38
N ALA A 239 5.78 -11.15 20.93
CA ALA A 239 5.41 -10.75 22.28
C ALA A 239 5.02 -9.28 22.32
N LEU A 240 4.02 -8.96 23.14
CA LEU A 240 3.68 -7.60 23.53
C LEU A 240 4.54 -7.19 24.73
N VAL A 241 5.29 -6.11 24.58
CA VAL A 241 6.29 -5.66 25.56
C VAL A 241 5.98 -4.23 26.01
N LEU A 242 6.15 -3.96 27.30
CA LEU A 242 6.17 -2.62 27.87
C LEU A 242 7.60 -2.22 28.24
N ALA A 243 8.02 -1.02 27.85
CA ALA A 243 9.28 -0.44 28.28
C ALA A 243 9.09 0.91 28.98
N SER A 244 9.86 1.13 30.04
CA SER A 244 10.00 2.42 30.70
C SER A 244 10.95 3.32 29.93
N LEU A 245 10.57 4.59 29.71
CA LEU A 245 11.49 5.56 29.13
C LEU A 245 12.57 6.00 30.12
N ASP A 246 12.35 5.93 31.43
CA ASP A 246 13.32 6.45 32.41
C ASP A 246 14.39 5.40 32.73
N THR A 247 13.96 4.17 32.96
CA THR A 247 14.84 3.07 33.43
C THR A 247 15.26 2.13 32.31
N SER A 248 14.65 2.21 31.13
CA SER A 248 14.80 1.24 30.03
C SER A 248 14.44 -0.21 30.40
N ALA A 249 13.79 -0.42 31.55
CA ALA A 249 13.34 -1.74 31.97
C ALA A 249 12.20 -2.23 31.07
N GLU A 250 12.29 -3.48 30.61
CA GLU A 250 11.29 -4.15 29.80
C GLU A 250 10.45 -5.14 30.62
N ARG A 251 9.17 -5.26 30.29
CA ARG A 251 8.27 -6.29 30.81
C ARG A 251 7.47 -6.90 29.66
N ILE A 252 7.56 -8.21 29.48
CA ILE A 252 6.70 -8.96 28.55
C ILE A 252 5.33 -9.12 29.20
N LEU A 253 4.26 -8.74 28.50
CA LEU A 253 2.88 -8.90 28.99
C LEU A 253 2.28 -10.25 28.58
N CYS A 254 2.31 -10.57 27.30
CA CYS A 254 1.75 -11.80 26.76
C CYS A 254 2.38 -12.14 25.40
N PRO A 255 2.35 -13.42 24.98
CA PRO A 255 2.63 -13.79 23.60
C PRO A 255 1.55 -13.21 22.67
N VAL A 256 1.95 -12.91 21.45
CA VAL A 256 1.06 -12.55 20.33
C VAL A 256 1.48 -13.36 19.10
N PHE A 257 0.55 -13.57 18.18
CA PHE A 257 0.89 -14.17 16.90
C PHE A 257 1.39 -13.08 15.93
N PRO A 258 2.34 -13.39 15.04
CA PRO A 258 2.85 -12.43 14.07
C PRO A 258 1.73 -11.86 13.20
N SER A 259 1.74 -10.54 13.01
CA SER A 259 0.68 -9.84 12.27
C SER A 259 0.67 -10.26 10.80
N ARG A 260 -0.54 -10.59 10.30
CA ARG A 260 -0.78 -11.11 8.93
C ARG A 260 -0.49 -10.10 7.81
N TYR A 261 -0.34 -8.82 8.15
CA TYR A 261 -0.16 -7.72 7.20
C TYR A 261 1.29 -7.21 7.13
N GLY A 262 2.20 -7.89 7.83
CA GLY A 262 3.63 -7.56 7.88
C GLY A 262 3.96 -6.45 8.88
N LEU A 263 5.25 -6.34 9.19
CA LEU A 263 5.83 -5.35 10.10
C LEU A 263 5.70 -3.86 9.70
N PRO A 264 5.22 -3.43 8.51
CA PRO A 264 4.98 -2.01 8.23
C PRO A 264 3.74 -1.43 8.94
N ASN A 265 2.70 -2.17 9.29
CA ASN A 265 1.47 -1.55 9.84
C ASN A 265 1.46 -1.41 11.37
N ARG A 266 0.71 -0.43 11.91
CA ARG A 266 0.69 -0.12 13.35
C ARG A 266 -0.35 -0.98 14.09
N HIS A 267 0.07 -2.15 14.55
CA HIS A 267 -0.82 -3.18 15.11
C HIS A 267 -1.26 -2.99 16.57
N LEU A 268 -0.95 -1.84 17.18
CA LEU A 268 -1.08 -1.60 18.61
C LEU A 268 -1.51 -0.16 18.91
N ASP A 269 -2.39 0.01 19.89
CA ASP A 269 -2.68 1.30 20.53
C ASP A 269 -2.92 1.15 22.04
N TRP A 270 -2.69 2.23 22.79
CA TRP A 270 -2.88 2.29 24.25
C TRP A 270 -4.10 3.15 24.58
N SER A 271 -5.00 2.59 25.38
CA SER A 271 -6.18 3.27 25.92
C SER A 271 -5.82 4.57 26.67
N PRO A 272 -6.65 5.62 26.59
CA PRO A 272 -6.43 6.89 27.27
C PRO A 272 -6.37 6.81 28.81
N ASP A 273 -7.02 5.81 29.43
CA ASP A 273 -6.97 5.55 30.87
C ASP A 273 -5.70 4.79 31.30
N GLY A 274 -5.02 4.17 30.34
CA GLY A 274 -3.78 3.42 30.55
C GLY A 274 -3.99 1.97 30.97
N GLU A 275 -5.23 1.49 31.10
CA GLU A 275 -5.56 0.16 31.61
C GLU A 275 -5.45 -0.93 30.54
N TRP A 276 -5.72 -0.58 29.28
CA TRP A 276 -5.85 -1.50 28.16
C TRP A 276 -4.93 -1.18 26.99
N LEU A 277 -4.45 -2.23 26.34
CA LEU A 277 -3.81 -2.19 25.02
C LEU A 277 -4.73 -2.88 24.02
N ALA A 278 -4.94 -2.29 22.85
CA ALA A 278 -5.66 -2.93 21.75
C ALA A 278 -4.64 -3.42 20.74
N VAL A 279 -4.69 -4.72 20.42
CA VAL A 279 -3.76 -5.38 19.50
C VAL A 279 -4.55 -6.20 18.48
N ASP A 280 -4.14 -6.17 17.22
CA ASP A 280 -4.64 -7.17 16.26
C ASP A 280 -3.87 -8.49 16.44
N ASP A 281 -4.60 -9.57 16.72
CA ASP A 281 -4.05 -10.87 17.06
C ASP A 281 -5.01 -11.99 16.64
N ALA A 282 -4.63 -13.25 16.84
CA ALA A 282 -5.48 -14.41 16.64
C ALA A 282 -5.28 -15.44 17.75
N GLU A 283 -6.19 -16.42 17.86
CA GLU A 283 -5.97 -17.55 18.79
C GLU A 283 -4.97 -18.57 18.23
N SER A 284 -4.81 -18.61 16.91
CA SER A 284 -3.82 -19.42 16.22
C SER A 284 -3.49 -18.83 14.84
N LEU A 285 -2.40 -19.33 14.26
CA LEU A 285 -1.99 -18.98 12.90
C LEU A 285 -3.01 -19.36 11.81
N HIS A 286 -4.07 -20.13 12.09
CA HIS A 286 -5.06 -20.53 11.08
C HIS A 286 -6.33 -19.66 11.10
N GLN A 287 -6.51 -18.79 12.10
CA GLN A 287 -7.72 -17.96 12.24
C GLN A 287 -7.48 -16.52 11.82
N ALA A 288 -8.41 -15.91 11.07
CA ALA A 288 -8.39 -14.48 10.75
C ALA A 288 -8.15 -13.60 12.00
N LEU A 289 -7.42 -12.49 11.82
CA LEU A 289 -7.15 -11.55 12.89
C LEU A 289 -8.44 -10.97 13.44
N GLY A 290 -8.48 -10.83 14.75
CA GLY A 290 -9.45 -10.02 15.46
C GLY A 290 -8.73 -8.98 16.32
N ILE A 291 -9.49 -8.03 16.84
CA ILE A 291 -8.96 -7.09 17.83
C ILE A 291 -9.08 -7.72 19.21
N PHE A 292 -7.99 -7.68 19.98
CA PHE A 292 -7.91 -8.13 21.36
C PHE A 292 -7.59 -6.95 22.28
N LEU A 293 -8.22 -6.93 23.45
CA LEU A 293 -7.88 -6.04 24.54
C LEU A 293 -7.01 -6.78 25.54
N VAL A 294 -5.83 -6.24 25.83
CA VAL A 294 -4.86 -6.78 26.79
C VAL A 294 -4.72 -5.83 27.96
N SER A 295 -4.91 -6.34 29.18
CA SER A 295 -4.68 -5.54 30.39
C SER A 295 -3.21 -5.16 30.50
N ALA A 296 -2.91 -3.87 30.59
CA ALA A 296 -1.55 -3.35 30.72
C ALA A 296 -0.88 -3.76 32.05
N THR A 297 -1.68 -4.14 33.05
CA THR A 297 -1.20 -4.57 34.37
C THR A 297 -1.00 -6.08 34.45
N THR A 298 -1.97 -6.87 33.99
CA THR A 298 -1.98 -8.33 34.19
C THR A 298 -1.54 -9.13 32.97
N GLY A 299 -1.60 -8.54 31.76
CA GLY A 299 -1.39 -9.26 30.50
C GLY A 299 -2.57 -10.15 30.10
N GLN A 300 -3.68 -10.17 30.87
CA GLN A 300 -4.87 -10.91 30.49
C GLN A 300 -5.49 -10.33 29.21
N ARG A 301 -5.85 -11.21 28.28
CA ARG A 301 -6.42 -10.85 26.97
C ARG A 301 -7.89 -11.23 26.87
N ARG A 302 -8.72 -10.35 26.29
CA ARG A 302 -10.08 -10.65 25.86
C ARG A 302 -10.28 -10.26 24.40
N ARG A 303 -11.03 -11.07 23.65
CA ARG A 303 -11.34 -10.80 22.25
C ARG A 303 -12.44 -9.74 22.16
N LEU A 304 -12.24 -8.73 21.32
CA LEU A 304 -13.18 -7.63 21.10
C LEU A 304 -14.00 -7.81 19.81
N THR A 305 -13.34 -8.28 18.74
CA THR A 305 -14.01 -8.54 17.46
C THR A 305 -13.89 -9.99 17.03
N GLN A 306 -14.95 -10.49 16.41
CA GLN A 306 -15.01 -11.82 15.83
C GLN A 306 -15.50 -11.70 14.39
N THR A 307 -14.77 -12.32 13.46
CA THR A 307 -15.14 -12.36 12.05
C THR A 307 -15.12 -13.80 11.58
N GLU A 308 -16.26 -14.25 11.06
CA GLU A 308 -16.34 -15.54 10.38
C GLU A 308 -15.91 -15.35 8.91
N ASN A 309 -15.15 -16.29 8.37
CA ASN A 309 -14.87 -16.42 6.92
C ASN A 309 -14.04 -15.30 6.25
N LEU A 310 -13.23 -14.54 6.98
CA LEU A 310 -12.27 -13.61 6.36
C LEU A 310 -10.90 -14.26 6.13
N TYR A 311 -10.18 -13.77 5.11
CA TYR A 311 -8.83 -14.22 4.80
C TYR A 311 -7.76 -13.54 5.71
N ILE A 312 -7.91 -12.24 5.95
CA ILE A 312 -6.97 -11.44 6.76
C ILE A 312 -7.59 -11.13 8.12
N GLY A 313 -8.69 -10.37 8.18
CA GLY A 313 -9.38 -10.01 9.43
C GLY A 313 -9.32 -8.53 9.78
N ASP A 314 -9.45 -8.22 11.06
CA ASP A 314 -9.45 -6.87 11.61
C ASP A 314 -8.04 -6.46 12.06
N VAL A 315 -7.58 -5.26 11.67
CA VAL A 315 -6.20 -4.76 11.92
C VAL A 315 -6.18 -3.26 12.30
N ASP A 316 -5.02 -2.77 12.73
CA ASP A 316 -4.74 -1.34 13.00
C ASP A 316 -5.73 -0.71 14.01
N PRO A 317 -5.88 -1.28 15.23
CA PRO A 317 -6.83 -0.78 16.22
C PRO A 317 -6.41 0.57 16.80
N ARG A 318 -7.38 1.47 17.03
CA ARG A 318 -7.17 2.77 17.70
C ARG A 318 -8.27 3.10 18.69
N PHE A 319 -7.91 3.45 19.91
CA PHE A 319 -8.86 3.91 20.91
C PHE A 319 -9.33 5.32 20.62
N SER A 320 -10.65 5.53 20.75
CA SER A 320 -11.24 6.86 20.77
C SER A 320 -10.62 7.71 21.90
N PRO A 321 -10.56 9.05 21.75
CA PRO A 321 -10.00 9.92 22.79
C PRO A 321 -10.68 9.78 24.16
N ASP A 322 -11.96 9.40 24.19
CA ASP A 322 -12.73 9.14 25.42
C ASP A 322 -12.59 7.69 25.96
N GLY A 323 -11.84 6.83 25.26
CA GLY A 323 -11.61 5.43 25.65
C GLY A 323 -12.81 4.49 25.48
N ARG A 324 -13.96 4.96 25.01
CA ARG A 324 -15.20 4.16 24.97
C ARG A 324 -15.32 3.25 23.77
N SER A 325 -14.57 3.52 22.70
CA SER A 325 -14.65 2.81 21.44
C SER A 325 -13.27 2.52 20.86
N VAL A 326 -13.22 1.52 19.98
CA VAL A 326 -12.04 1.16 19.19
C VAL A 326 -12.42 1.22 17.72
N SER A 327 -11.68 2.01 16.93
CA SER A 327 -11.73 1.92 15.47
C SER A 327 -10.73 0.88 14.98
N PHE A 328 -10.98 0.29 13.82
CA PHE A 328 -10.10 -0.67 13.18
C PHE A 328 -10.33 -0.69 11.67
N ILE A 329 -9.36 -1.24 10.93
CA ILE A 329 -9.48 -1.52 9.50
C ILE A 329 -9.89 -2.98 9.35
N ARG A 330 -11.02 -3.25 8.71
CA ARG A 330 -11.38 -4.60 8.30
C ARG A 330 -10.83 -4.88 6.91
N VAL A 331 -10.04 -5.93 6.79
CA VAL A 331 -9.40 -6.33 5.54
C VAL A 331 -10.12 -7.56 4.96
N PHE A 332 -10.96 -7.31 3.97
CA PHE A 332 -11.59 -8.39 3.18
C PHE A 332 -10.59 -8.98 2.18
N HIS A 333 -9.82 -8.10 1.54
CA HIS A 333 -8.75 -8.42 0.60
C HIS A 333 -7.70 -7.29 0.62
N ARG A 334 -6.48 -7.52 0.14
CA ARG A 334 -5.39 -6.52 0.14
C ARG A 334 -5.70 -5.19 -0.57
N ALA A 335 -6.67 -5.20 -1.48
CA ALA A 335 -7.14 -4.05 -2.26
C ALA A 335 -8.60 -3.68 -1.95
N HIS A 336 -9.13 -4.24 -0.85
CA HIS A 336 -10.47 -3.98 -0.35
C HIS A 336 -10.45 -3.96 1.19
N GLN A 337 -10.44 -2.75 1.72
CA GLN A 337 -10.44 -2.46 3.15
C GLN A 337 -11.57 -1.49 3.45
N GLU A 338 -12.06 -1.55 4.69
CA GLU A 338 -13.06 -0.61 5.17
C GLU A 338 -12.80 -0.25 6.64
N LEU A 339 -13.15 0.98 7.02
CA LEU A 339 -13.07 1.46 8.40
C LEU A 339 -14.29 1.04 9.19
N PHE A 340 -14.05 0.57 10.41
CA PHE A 340 -15.09 0.17 11.37
C PHE A 340 -14.82 0.77 12.75
N VAL A 341 -15.87 0.87 13.55
CA VAL A 341 -15.82 1.23 14.97
C VAL A 341 -16.69 0.28 15.79
N VAL A 342 -16.19 -0.14 16.95
CA VAL A 342 -16.91 -0.97 17.93
C VAL A 342 -16.74 -0.39 19.33
N GLY A 343 -17.71 -0.59 20.22
CA GLY A 343 -17.56 -0.21 21.63
C GLY A 343 -16.53 -1.07 22.34
N ILE A 344 -15.93 -0.58 23.43
CA ILE A 344 -14.90 -1.31 24.19
C ILE A 344 -15.42 -2.60 24.86
N GLU A 345 -16.73 -2.68 25.10
CA GLU A 345 -17.40 -3.91 25.56
C GLU A 345 -17.74 -4.90 24.45
N GLY A 346 -17.39 -4.57 23.20
CA GLY A 346 -17.71 -5.36 22.01
C GLY A 346 -19.06 -5.00 21.40
N GLY A 347 -19.71 -5.99 20.80
CA GLY A 347 -20.95 -5.83 20.05
C GLY A 347 -20.73 -5.78 18.53
N VAL A 348 -21.77 -5.42 17.78
CA VAL A 348 -21.73 -5.39 16.31
C VAL A 348 -20.94 -4.16 15.84
N PRO A 349 -19.82 -4.32 15.11
CA PRO A 349 -19.06 -3.20 14.60
C PRO A 349 -19.85 -2.39 13.56
N ARG A 350 -19.74 -1.06 13.65
CA ARG A 350 -20.34 -0.13 12.72
C ARG A 350 -19.34 0.25 11.63
N GLN A 351 -19.69 -0.01 10.37
CA GLN A 351 -18.90 0.38 9.20
C GLN A 351 -19.00 1.89 8.94
N LEU A 352 -17.89 2.51 8.53
CA LEU A 352 -17.79 3.95 8.25
C LEU A 352 -17.56 4.25 6.76
N THR A 353 -16.82 3.42 6.06
CA THR A 353 -16.53 3.55 4.62
C THR A 353 -17.16 2.39 3.84
N PHE A 354 -17.50 2.62 2.57
CA PHE A 354 -18.25 1.64 1.73
C PHE A 354 -17.78 1.66 0.27
N ASP A 355 -16.61 2.23 0.00
CA ASP A 355 -16.07 2.43 -1.36
C ASP A 355 -15.10 1.29 -1.78
N GLY A 356 -14.81 0.39 -0.84
CA GLY A 356 -13.89 -0.71 -0.97
C GLY A 356 -12.47 -0.29 -1.33
N LYS A 357 -12.05 0.93 -1.00
CA LYS A 357 -10.73 1.47 -1.35
C LYS A 357 -9.65 0.99 -0.38
N GLN A 358 -8.40 1.10 -0.80
CA GLN A 358 -7.29 0.67 0.05
C GLN A 358 -7.09 1.67 1.19
N ILE A 359 -6.83 1.15 2.39
CA ILE A 359 -6.57 1.95 3.59
C ILE A 359 -5.26 1.45 4.21
N SER A 360 -4.33 2.36 4.48
CA SER A 360 -2.96 2.04 4.94
C SER A 360 -2.69 2.33 6.41
N GLY A 361 -3.56 3.10 7.06
CA GLY A 361 -3.45 3.45 8.47
C GLY A 361 -4.51 4.47 8.87
N GLN A 362 -4.83 4.53 10.15
CA GLN A 362 -5.78 5.50 10.71
C GLN A 362 -5.37 6.01 12.10
N ASP A 363 -5.96 7.14 12.49
CA ASP A 363 -5.99 7.62 13.87
C ASP A 363 -7.21 8.50 14.13
N TRP A 364 -7.56 8.66 15.40
CA TRP A 364 -8.66 9.53 15.81
C TRP A 364 -8.26 11.00 15.74
N ASP A 365 -9.18 11.83 15.28
CA ASP A 365 -9.06 13.27 15.46
C ASP A 365 -9.36 13.62 16.93
N ARG A 366 -8.85 14.77 17.38
CA ARG A 366 -8.94 15.21 18.79
C ARG A 366 -10.37 15.44 19.27
N ASP A 367 -11.28 15.67 18.32
CA ASP A 367 -12.71 15.85 18.59
C ASP A 367 -13.39 14.56 19.09
N GLY A 368 -12.77 13.39 18.89
CA GLY A 368 -13.38 12.09 19.16
C GLY A 368 -14.65 11.81 18.33
N GLN A 369 -14.90 12.61 17.30
CA GLN A 369 -16.03 12.54 16.38
C GLN A 369 -15.60 12.24 14.94
N SER A 370 -14.31 12.26 14.65
CA SER A 370 -13.74 12.05 13.32
C SER A 370 -12.52 11.13 13.34
N LEU A 371 -12.26 10.48 12.21
CA LEU A 371 -11.04 9.71 11.94
C LEU A 371 -10.26 10.34 10.80
N VAL A 372 -8.93 10.34 10.90
CA VAL A 372 -8.00 10.65 9.82
C VAL A 372 -7.33 9.37 9.35
N PHE A 373 -7.23 9.15 8.04
CA PHE A 373 -6.72 7.89 7.51
C PHE A 373 -6.11 8.02 6.11
N GLY A 374 -5.14 7.16 5.81
CA GLY A 374 -4.49 7.08 4.50
C GLY A 374 -5.27 6.20 3.53
N SER A 375 -5.57 6.69 2.32
CA SER A 375 -6.29 5.91 1.31
C SER A 375 -6.00 6.34 -0.13
N ASP A 376 -6.09 5.39 -1.05
CA ASP A 376 -5.90 5.53 -2.50
C ASP A 376 -7.18 5.94 -3.26
N ARG A 377 -8.25 6.36 -2.57
CA ARG A 377 -9.57 6.54 -3.20
C ARG A 377 -9.62 7.48 -4.42
N THR A 378 -8.61 8.33 -4.61
CA THR A 378 -8.45 9.18 -5.81
C THR A 378 -7.32 8.72 -6.75
N GLY A 379 -6.84 7.50 -6.61
CA GLY A 379 -5.77 6.89 -7.39
C GLY A 379 -4.35 7.09 -6.87
N GLU A 380 -4.19 7.84 -5.78
CA GLU A 380 -2.92 8.03 -5.08
C GLU A 380 -3.22 8.08 -3.59
N PHE A 381 -2.26 7.66 -2.78
CA PHE A 381 -2.39 7.69 -1.34
C PHE A 381 -2.36 9.12 -0.80
N ARG A 382 -3.42 9.47 -0.09
CA ARG A 382 -3.62 10.77 0.56
C ARG A 382 -4.22 10.55 1.93
N LEU A 383 -4.12 11.57 2.78
CA LEU A 383 -4.86 11.58 4.04
C LEU A 383 -6.27 12.15 3.83
N TRP A 384 -7.22 11.47 4.44
CA TRP A 384 -8.64 11.75 4.38
C TRP A 384 -9.20 11.84 5.79
N ARG A 385 -10.28 12.60 5.94
CA ARG A 385 -11.03 12.74 7.19
C ARG A 385 -12.46 12.25 6.98
N ILE A 386 -12.99 11.50 7.93
CA ILE A 386 -14.40 11.04 7.96
C ILE A 386 -14.99 11.23 9.35
N GLY A 387 -16.22 11.76 9.43
CA GLY A 387 -16.95 11.93 10.68
C GLY A 387 -17.79 10.70 11.05
N LEU A 388 -17.87 10.38 12.35
CA LEU A 388 -18.63 9.25 12.89
C LEU A 388 -20.15 9.41 12.76
N THR A 389 -20.66 10.63 12.83
CA THR A 389 -22.10 10.95 12.79
C THR A 389 -22.65 11.06 11.38
N ALA A 390 -21.85 10.69 10.36
CA ALA A 390 -22.28 10.63 8.97
C ALA A 390 -23.38 9.56 8.79
N LYS A 391 -24.63 9.90 9.13
CA LYS A 391 -25.81 9.15 8.70
C LYS A 391 -25.88 9.25 7.17
N GLY A 392 -25.80 8.12 6.48
CA GLY A 392 -26.08 8.04 5.04
C GLY A 392 -24.90 8.36 4.09
N GLY A 393 -23.66 8.07 4.45
CA GLY A 393 -22.58 8.04 3.44
C GLY A 393 -22.07 9.41 2.98
N LYS A 394 -21.86 10.37 3.90
CA LYS A 394 -21.01 11.53 3.55
C LYS A 394 -19.62 11.04 3.16
N GLN A 395 -19.17 11.41 1.96
CA GLN A 395 -17.87 11.00 1.45
C GLN A 395 -16.74 11.58 2.30
N PRO A 396 -15.65 10.81 2.53
CA PRO A 396 -14.44 11.32 3.16
C PRO A 396 -13.93 12.59 2.48
N THR A 397 -13.45 13.55 3.26
CA THR A 397 -12.90 14.82 2.76
C THR A 397 -11.37 14.80 2.78
N PRO A 398 -10.69 15.29 1.73
CA PRO A 398 -9.22 15.29 1.70
C PRO A 398 -8.63 16.32 2.66
N THR A 399 -7.49 16.02 3.29
CA THR A 399 -6.78 16.96 4.20
C THR A 399 -5.68 17.78 3.50
N GLY A 400 -5.40 17.49 2.22
CA GLY A 400 -4.30 18.11 1.48
C GLY A 400 -2.92 17.53 1.78
N ILE A 401 -2.83 16.43 2.55
CA ILE A 401 -1.60 15.68 2.77
C ILE A 401 -1.57 14.47 1.84
N TYR A 402 -0.40 14.25 1.24
CA TYR A 402 -0.12 13.26 0.21
C TYR A 402 1.10 12.45 0.65
N GLY A 403 1.10 11.16 0.34
CA GLY A 403 2.18 10.24 0.64
C GLY A 403 2.16 9.03 -0.28
N ASP A 404 3.16 8.18 -0.13
CA ASP A 404 3.25 6.90 -0.84
C ASP A 404 2.72 5.77 0.06
N PHE A 405 2.28 4.67 -0.54
CA PHE A 405 1.76 3.52 0.21
C PHE A 405 2.88 2.73 0.91
N PRO A 406 2.69 2.29 2.16
CA PRO A 406 1.60 2.67 3.06
C PRO A 406 1.84 4.04 3.70
N ILE A 407 0.79 4.86 3.83
CA ILE A 407 0.84 6.03 4.73
C ILE A 407 0.53 5.53 6.14
N GLN A 408 1.54 5.56 7.02
CA GLN A 408 1.33 5.40 8.46
C GLN A 408 1.27 6.79 9.07
N LEU A 409 0.30 7.01 9.96
CA LEU A 409 0.12 8.28 10.63
C LEU A 409 -0.17 8.09 12.12
N SER A 410 0.06 9.15 12.90
CA SER A 410 -0.37 9.27 14.30
C SER A 410 -0.70 10.72 14.61
N LEU A 411 -1.80 10.94 15.34
CA LEU A 411 -2.17 12.25 15.88
C LEU A 411 -1.89 12.32 17.39
N ALA A 412 -1.41 13.47 17.85
CA ALA A 412 -1.25 13.72 19.28
C ALA A 412 -2.63 13.91 19.94
N ARG A 413 -2.82 13.33 21.13
CA ARG A 413 -4.10 13.37 21.82
C ARG A 413 -4.46 14.77 22.34
N ARG A 414 -3.47 15.57 22.74
CA ARG A 414 -3.69 16.88 23.39
C ARG A 414 -3.37 18.08 22.50
N GLU A 415 -2.46 17.90 21.56
CA GLU A 415 -1.96 18.97 20.69
C GLU A 415 -2.34 18.72 19.22
N PRO A 416 -2.50 19.77 18.39
CA PRO A 416 -2.79 19.63 16.97
C PRO A 416 -1.53 19.19 16.19
N VAL A 417 -0.98 18.03 16.52
CA VAL A 417 0.25 17.51 15.90
C VAL A 417 -0.07 16.22 15.16
N LEU A 418 0.29 16.17 13.89
CA LEU A 418 0.27 14.96 13.07
C LEU A 418 1.71 14.54 12.78
N VAL A 419 2.02 13.27 12.96
CA VAL A 419 3.22 12.66 12.37
C VAL A 419 2.81 11.59 11.37
N TYR A 420 3.56 11.47 10.29
CA TYR A 420 3.32 10.44 9.29
C TYR A 420 4.60 10.07 8.56
N SER A 421 4.68 8.85 8.04
CA SER A 421 5.80 8.39 7.22
C SER A 421 5.45 8.46 5.74
N VAL A 422 6.46 8.72 4.92
CA VAL A 422 6.40 8.51 3.48
C VAL A 422 7.30 7.34 3.14
N LEU A 423 6.68 6.18 2.90
CA LEU A 423 7.38 4.97 2.49
C LEU A 423 7.46 4.92 0.97
N GLN A 424 8.65 5.14 0.44
CA GLN A 424 8.89 4.92 -0.97
C GLN A 424 9.03 3.41 -1.15
N HIS A 425 8.01 2.71 -1.65
CA HIS A 425 8.17 1.32 -2.09
C HIS A 425 8.15 1.27 -3.61
N ASP A 426 9.28 0.87 -4.17
CA ASP A 426 9.43 0.68 -5.61
C ASP A 426 9.43 -0.83 -5.86
N LEU A 427 8.21 -1.38 -6.03
CA LEU A 427 8.00 -2.80 -6.30
C LEU A 427 8.16 -3.03 -7.80
N ASN A 428 9.26 -3.67 -8.17
CA ASN A 428 9.56 -4.00 -9.55
C ASN A 428 9.60 -5.51 -9.75
N ILE A 429 9.45 -5.95 -11.01
CA ILE A 429 9.54 -7.36 -11.38
C ILE A 429 10.97 -7.67 -11.77
N TRP A 430 11.54 -8.67 -11.11
CA TRP A 430 12.92 -9.12 -11.29
C TRP A 430 12.95 -10.59 -11.70
N SER A 431 13.98 -10.95 -12.46
CA SER A 431 14.33 -12.31 -12.84
C SER A 431 15.60 -12.73 -12.12
N LEU A 432 15.56 -13.92 -11.54
CA LEU A 432 16.67 -14.61 -10.89
C LEU A 432 17.18 -15.73 -11.80
N ASP A 433 18.46 -15.72 -12.19
CA ASP A 433 19.11 -16.86 -12.85
C ASP A 433 19.51 -17.93 -11.82
N LEU A 434 18.81 -19.07 -11.83
CA LEU A 434 19.02 -20.19 -10.92
C LEU A 434 20.32 -20.95 -11.20
N ALA A 435 20.93 -20.78 -12.37
CA ALA A 435 22.17 -21.45 -12.76
C ALA A 435 23.42 -20.59 -12.54
N ALA A 436 23.27 -19.29 -12.27
CA ALA A 436 24.41 -18.38 -12.15
C ALA A 436 25.20 -18.63 -10.86
N GLY A 437 26.53 -18.74 -10.96
CA GLY A 437 27.45 -19.04 -9.85
C GLY A 437 27.80 -17.85 -8.95
N SER A 438 27.53 -16.60 -9.36
CA SER A 438 27.79 -15.38 -8.56
C SER A 438 26.50 -14.63 -8.23
N THR A 439 26.49 -13.90 -7.12
CA THR A 439 25.32 -13.16 -6.59
C THR A 439 25.01 -11.87 -7.36
N ALA A 440 26.01 -11.18 -7.92
CA ALA A 440 25.82 -9.91 -8.62
C ALA A 440 25.25 -10.07 -10.04
N GLN A 441 25.60 -11.15 -10.76
CA GLN A 441 25.06 -11.45 -12.10
C GLN A 441 23.75 -12.24 -12.07
N ARG A 442 23.20 -12.50 -10.87
CA ARG A 442 22.02 -13.34 -10.68
C ARG A 442 20.70 -12.65 -10.98
N TRP A 443 20.67 -11.32 -10.91
CA TRP A 443 19.44 -10.53 -10.92
C TRP A 443 19.36 -9.65 -12.16
N ARG A 444 18.26 -9.77 -12.91
CA ARG A 444 17.91 -8.89 -14.03
C ARG A 444 16.56 -8.25 -13.75
N GLN A 445 16.48 -6.92 -13.75
CA GLN A 445 15.20 -6.22 -13.70
C GLN A 445 14.47 -6.43 -15.02
N MET A 446 13.19 -6.81 -14.96
CA MET A 446 12.39 -7.18 -16.14
C MET A 446 11.35 -6.13 -16.47
N VAL A 447 10.61 -5.68 -15.47
CA VAL A 447 9.60 -4.63 -15.60
C VAL A 447 9.79 -3.64 -14.47
N ALA A 448 9.84 -2.37 -14.83
CA ALA A 448 9.82 -1.26 -13.89
C ALA A 448 8.75 -0.26 -14.30
N SER A 449 8.02 0.29 -13.33
CA SER A 449 7.09 1.38 -13.59
C SER A 449 6.91 2.27 -12.36
N PRO A 450 6.31 3.47 -12.52
CA PRO A 450 5.93 4.30 -11.38
C PRO A 450 4.81 3.70 -10.52
N GLY A 451 4.19 2.59 -10.97
CA GLY A 451 3.14 1.89 -10.24
C GLY A 451 3.67 0.72 -9.42
N GLN A 452 2.81 0.11 -8.62
CA GLN A 452 3.10 -1.12 -7.87
C GLN A 452 2.98 -2.34 -8.80
N ASP A 453 4.11 -2.87 -9.27
CA ASP A 453 4.13 -4.04 -10.13
C ASP A 453 4.15 -5.34 -9.30
N ALA A 454 3.23 -6.26 -9.61
CA ALA A 454 3.03 -7.48 -8.82
C ALA A 454 2.57 -8.68 -9.65
N SER A 455 2.72 -9.88 -9.08
CA SER A 455 2.18 -11.15 -9.58
C SER A 455 2.60 -11.51 -11.01
N PRO A 456 3.91 -11.49 -11.32
CA PRO A 456 4.42 -11.76 -12.65
C PRO A 456 4.22 -13.23 -13.04
N GLN A 457 3.91 -13.49 -14.31
CA GLN A 457 3.78 -14.82 -14.91
C GLN A 457 4.35 -14.84 -16.32
N TYR A 458 5.33 -15.70 -16.58
CA TYR A 458 5.80 -15.96 -17.93
C TYR A 458 4.68 -16.57 -18.79
N SER A 459 4.64 -16.18 -20.06
CA SER A 459 3.89 -16.91 -21.08
C SER A 459 4.50 -18.31 -21.29
N PRO A 460 3.74 -19.28 -21.82
CA PRO A 460 4.24 -20.64 -22.05
C PRO A 460 5.46 -20.72 -22.96
N ASP A 461 5.64 -19.74 -23.86
CA ASP A 461 6.81 -19.63 -24.75
C ASP A 461 7.95 -18.79 -24.16
N GLY A 462 7.76 -18.21 -22.97
CA GLY A 462 8.77 -17.44 -22.25
C GLY A 462 9.06 -16.06 -22.85
N LYS A 463 8.30 -15.61 -23.85
CA LYS A 463 8.54 -14.32 -24.54
C LYS A 463 7.82 -13.14 -23.91
N ARG A 464 6.79 -13.39 -23.11
CA ARG A 464 5.95 -12.35 -22.49
C ARG A 464 5.80 -12.57 -20.99
N ILE A 465 5.51 -11.50 -20.28
CA ILE A 465 5.19 -11.49 -18.85
C ILE A 465 3.82 -10.86 -18.68
N CYS A 466 2.88 -11.59 -18.10
CA CYS A 466 1.63 -11.03 -17.57
C CYS A 466 1.87 -10.62 -16.12
N PHE A 467 1.41 -9.45 -15.72
CA PHE A 467 1.57 -8.94 -14.37
C PHE A 467 0.47 -7.94 -14.02
N ARG A 468 0.31 -7.65 -12.74
CA ARG A 468 -0.56 -6.60 -12.22
C ARG A 468 0.21 -5.31 -12.03
N SER A 469 -0.43 -4.19 -12.37
CA SER A 469 0.12 -2.87 -12.13
C SER A 469 -0.99 -1.83 -12.01
N ASP A 470 -0.82 -0.92 -11.08
CA ASP A 470 -1.66 0.26 -10.91
C ASP A 470 -1.15 1.48 -11.72
N ARG A 471 -0.22 1.29 -12.66
CA ARG A 471 0.35 2.36 -13.50
C ARG A 471 -0.66 3.19 -14.30
N SER A 472 -1.91 2.71 -14.45
CA SER A 472 -3.02 3.47 -15.05
C SER A 472 -3.94 4.14 -14.03
N GLY A 473 -3.59 4.05 -12.75
CA GLY A 473 -4.28 4.62 -11.60
C GLY A 473 -5.18 3.66 -10.81
N GLU A 474 -5.53 2.50 -11.36
CA GLU A 474 -6.15 1.39 -10.63
C GLU A 474 -5.37 0.12 -11.00
N GLU A 475 -5.35 -0.88 -10.12
CA GLU A 475 -4.71 -2.16 -10.39
C GLU A 475 -5.38 -2.85 -11.60
N GLN A 476 -4.58 -3.13 -12.63
CA GLN A 476 -5.00 -3.79 -13.88
C GLN A 476 -3.99 -4.87 -14.28
N LEU A 477 -4.37 -5.78 -15.16
CA LEU A 477 -3.44 -6.69 -15.82
C LEU A 477 -2.77 -6.02 -17.01
N TRP A 478 -1.50 -6.32 -17.17
CA TRP A 478 -0.62 -5.84 -18.23
C TRP A 478 0.21 -7.01 -18.76
N VAL A 479 0.57 -6.92 -20.02
CA VAL A 479 1.48 -7.87 -20.68
C VAL A 479 2.66 -7.11 -21.25
N ALA A 480 3.88 -7.50 -20.90
CA ALA A 480 5.11 -6.94 -21.45
C ALA A 480 5.90 -8.01 -22.20
N ASP A 481 6.65 -7.58 -23.22
CA ASP A 481 7.68 -8.40 -23.85
C ASP A 481 8.89 -8.55 -22.91
N VAL A 482 9.47 -9.75 -22.83
CA VAL A 482 10.57 -10.08 -21.92
C VAL A 482 11.86 -9.33 -22.25
N GLU A 483 12.12 -9.04 -23.53
CA GLU A 483 13.36 -8.39 -23.96
C GLU A 483 13.17 -6.88 -24.16
N ARG A 484 12.01 -6.46 -24.68
CA ARG A 484 11.73 -5.05 -25.02
C ARG A 484 11.00 -4.29 -23.91
N GLY A 485 10.38 -4.98 -22.95
CA GLY A 485 9.66 -4.36 -21.83
C GLY A 485 8.35 -3.63 -22.17
N ASN A 486 8.01 -3.46 -23.45
CA ASN A 486 6.86 -2.69 -23.95
C ASN A 486 5.52 -3.21 -23.39
N PRO A 487 4.93 -2.55 -22.38
CA PRO A 487 3.78 -3.08 -21.67
C PRO A 487 2.47 -2.64 -22.34
N VAL A 488 1.57 -3.59 -22.59
CA VAL A 488 0.23 -3.39 -23.12
C VAL A 488 -0.80 -3.71 -22.04
N GLN A 489 -1.82 -2.87 -21.91
CA GLN A 489 -2.88 -3.05 -20.93
C GLN A 489 -3.87 -4.12 -21.39
N VAL A 490 -4.15 -5.11 -20.52
CA VAL A 490 -5.10 -6.21 -20.78
C VAL A 490 -6.50 -5.88 -20.24
N THR A 491 -6.58 -5.39 -19.00
CA THR A 491 -7.87 -5.09 -18.35
C THR A 491 -8.07 -3.58 -18.16
N ARG A 492 -9.34 -3.15 -18.16
CA ARG A 492 -9.73 -1.76 -17.96
C ARG A 492 -10.94 -1.68 -17.04
N GLY A 493 -11.10 -0.56 -16.36
CA GLY A 493 -12.28 -0.28 -15.53
C GLY A 493 -12.31 -1.08 -14.22
N ALA A 494 -13.52 -1.28 -13.71
CA ALA A 494 -13.83 -1.81 -12.38
C ALA A 494 -13.75 -3.36 -12.32
N LEU A 495 -12.64 -3.95 -12.77
CA LEU A 495 -12.45 -5.42 -12.80
C LEU A 495 -11.60 -5.96 -11.64
N TRP A 496 -10.73 -5.13 -11.04
CA TRP A 496 -9.82 -5.48 -9.93
C TRP A 496 -9.22 -6.90 -10.06
N PRO A 497 -8.42 -7.14 -11.10
CA PRO A 497 -7.97 -8.49 -11.41
C PRO A 497 -7.06 -9.08 -10.32
N SER A 498 -7.24 -10.38 -10.06
CA SER A 498 -6.30 -11.22 -9.33
C SER A 498 -5.02 -11.49 -10.14
N VAL A 499 -4.19 -12.42 -9.66
CA VAL A 499 -3.12 -13.02 -10.48
C VAL A 499 -3.70 -13.52 -11.80
N GLY A 500 -3.12 -13.08 -12.93
CA GLY A 500 -3.46 -13.56 -14.26
C GLY A 500 -2.66 -14.81 -14.61
N ARG A 501 -3.31 -15.84 -15.18
CA ARG A 501 -2.69 -17.11 -15.56
C ARG A 501 -2.88 -17.36 -17.05
N TRP A 502 -1.79 -17.64 -17.76
CA TRP A 502 -1.82 -17.85 -19.21
C TRP A 502 -2.52 -19.16 -19.59
N SER A 503 -3.19 -19.15 -20.74
CA SER A 503 -3.59 -20.37 -21.43
C SER A 503 -2.36 -21.12 -21.93
N PRO A 504 -2.44 -22.45 -22.16
CA PRO A 504 -1.34 -23.22 -22.74
C PRO A 504 -0.86 -22.71 -24.09
N THR A 505 -1.77 -22.07 -24.86
CA THR A 505 -1.47 -21.44 -26.15
C THR A 505 -0.80 -20.07 -26.04
N GLY A 506 -0.79 -19.48 -24.84
CA GLY A 506 -0.28 -18.13 -24.59
C GLY A 506 -1.12 -17.01 -25.22
N ARG A 507 -2.35 -17.27 -25.68
CA ARG A 507 -3.25 -16.28 -26.32
C ARG A 507 -4.42 -15.82 -25.44
N ALA A 508 -4.57 -16.41 -24.26
CA ALA A 508 -5.58 -16.02 -23.31
C ALA A 508 -5.00 -15.95 -21.88
N ILE A 509 -5.65 -15.19 -21.02
CA ILE A 509 -5.31 -15.03 -19.61
C ILE A 509 -6.59 -15.18 -18.80
N VAL A 510 -6.59 -16.08 -17.82
CA VAL A 510 -7.69 -16.24 -16.85
C VAL A 510 -7.34 -15.52 -15.55
N PHE A 511 -8.33 -14.88 -14.95
CA PHE A 511 -8.21 -14.21 -13.65
C PHE A 511 -9.58 -14.16 -12.98
N ASN A 512 -9.61 -13.87 -11.68
CA ASN A 512 -10.84 -13.54 -10.98
C ASN A 512 -10.87 -12.07 -10.59
N ASN A 513 -12.06 -11.48 -10.48
CA ASN A 513 -12.25 -10.22 -9.79
C ASN A 513 -11.96 -10.45 -8.30
N ALA A 514 -10.99 -9.71 -7.77
CA ALA A 514 -10.52 -9.91 -6.41
C ALA A 514 -11.54 -9.52 -5.33
N ARG A 515 -12.59 -8.77 -5.69
CA ARG A 515 -13.67 -8.35 -4.77
C ARG A 515 -14.86 -9.30 -4.79
N THR A 516 -15.27 -9.76 -5.98
CA THR A 516 -16.48 -10.58 -6.14
C THR A 516 -16.20 -12.06 -6.30
N GLY A 517 -14.96 -12.43 -6.61
CA GLY A 517 -14.58 -13.80 -6.98
C GLY A 517 -15.01 -14.20 -8.39
N GLU A 518 -15.73 -13.35 -9.14
CA GLU A 518 -16.19 -13.68 -10.49
C GLU A 518 -15.00 -13.93 -11.42
N ILE A 519 -15.06 -14.99 -12.22
CA ILE A 519 -13.98 -15.44 -13.10
C ILE A 519 -14.16 -14.83 -14.49
N TYR A 520 -13.06 -14.27 -15.01
CA TYR A 520 -12.98 -13.62 -16.30
C TYR A 520 -11.93 -14.28 -17.19
N LEU A 521 -12.17 -14.20 -18.49
CA LEU A 521 -11.21 -14.58 -19.52
C LEU A 521 -10.87 -13.36 -20.38
N ALA A 522 -9.57 -13.04 -20.47
CA ALA A 522 -9.03 -12.10 -21.43
C ALA A 522 -8.43 -12.86 -22.61
N GLU A 523 -8.83 -12.54 -23.84
CA GLU A 523 -8.32 -13.16 -25.07
C GLU A 523 -7.74 -12.12 -26.01
N GLU A 524 -6.61 -12.45 -26.63
CA GLU A 524 -5.94 -11.62 -27.61
C GLU A 524 -6.43 -11.95 -29.02
N ASP A 525 -7.06 -10.97 -29.67
CA ASP A 525 -7.50 -11.08 -31.06
C ASP A 525 -6.30 -11.14 -32.03
N PRO A 526 -6.50 -11.47 -33.32
CA PRO A 526 -5.42 -11.49 -34.30
C PRO A 526 -4.72 -10.13 -34.53
N GLY A 527 -5.35 -9.02 -34.13
CA GLY A 527 -4.78 -7.67 -34.19
C GLY A 527 -3.99 -7.27 -32.94
N GLY A 528 -3.87 -8.16 -31.95
CA GLY A 528 -3.17 -7.89 -30.69
C GLY A 528 -3.98 -7.10 -29.67
N GLN A 529 -5.30 -6.95 -29.87
CA GLN A 529 -6.18 -6.32 -28.89
C GLN A 529 -6.76 -7.35 -27.91
N TRP A 530 -6.84 -6.95 -26.65
CA TRP A 530 -7.39 -7.78 -25.58
C TRP A 530 -8.88 -7.54 -25.40
N GLN A 531 -9.65 -8.62 -25.42
CA GLN A 531 -11.09 -8.64 -25.14
C GLN A 531 -11.35 -9.44 -23.86
N VAL A 532 -12.13 -8.87 -22.95
CA VAL A 532 -12.42 -9.48 -21.63
C VAL A 532 -13.90 -9.84 -21.54
N ARG A 533 -14.21 -11.06 -21.08
CA ARG A 533 -15.58 -11.50 -20.78
C ARG A 533 -15.65 -12.25 -19.46
N SER A 534 -16.81 -12.22 -18.82
CA SER A 534 -17.13 -13.07 -17.67
C SER A 534 -17.38 -14.52 -18.13
N LEU A 535 -17.00 -15.48 -17.30
CA LEU A 535 -17.31 -16.91 -17.50
C LEU A 535 -18.58 -17.36 -16.75
N GLY A 536 -19.25 -16.45 -16.02
CA GLY A 536 -20.49 -16.75 -15.30
C GLY A 536 -20.30 -17.66 -14.08
N ALA A 537 -19.08 -17.73 -13.54
CA ALA A 537 -18.73 -18.53 -12.37
C ALA A 537 -17.85 -17.73 -11.42
N ALA A 538 -17.80 -18.13 -10.14
CA ALA A 538 -16.97 -17.49 -9.13
C ALA A 538 -15.98 -18.48 -8.51
N GLY A 539 -14.76 -18.00 -8.25
CA GLY A 539 -13.67 -18.73 -7.62
C GLY A 539 -12.40 -17.89 -7.59
N TYR A 540 -11.41 -18.34 -6.82
CA TYR A 540 -10.18 -17.63 -6.53
C TYR A 540 -8.97 -18.34 -7.15
N HIS A 541 -8.03 -17.54 -7.66
CA HIS A 541 -6.77 -17.99 -8.26
C HIS A 541 -6.97 -19.04 -9.38
N PRO A 542 -7.76 -18.72 -10.43
CA PRO A 542 -8.07 -19.66 -11.49
C PRO A 542 -6.83 -20.02 -12.32
N VAL A 543 -6.74 -21.27 -12.80
CA VAL A 543 -5.67 -21.79 -13.66
C VAL A 543 -6.25 -22.65 -14.77
N PHE A 544 -5.63 -22.66 -15.95
CA PHE A 544 -6.03 -23.55 -17.03
C PHE A 544 -5.60 -24.99 -16.78
N SER A 545 -6.37 -25.95 -17.29
CA SER A 545 -5.87 -27.30 -17.53
C SER A 545 -4.80 -27.29 -18.65
N PRO A 546 -3.87 -28.26 -18.67
CA PRO A 546 -2.82 -28.33 -19.69
C PRO A 546 -3.33 -28.44 -21.14
N ASP A 547 -4.51 -29.03 -21.33
CA ASP A 547 -5.18 -29.13 -22.64
C ASP A 547 -5.94 -27.84 -23.04
N GLY A 548 -6.03 -26.86 -22.14
CA GLY A 548 -6.72 -25.59 -22.35
C GLY A 548 -8.25 -25.69 -22.43
N GLN A 549 -8.85 -26.84 -22.09
CA GLN A 549 -10.31 -27.03 -22.15
C GLN A 549 -11.03 -26.61 -20.87
N TRP A 550 -10.34 -26.65 -19.73
CA TRP A 550 -10.91 -26.41 -18.40
C TRP A 550 -10.16 -25.29 -17.67
N ILE A 551 -10.87 -24.67 -16.74
CA ILE A 551 -10.30 -23.79 -15.72
C ILE A 551 -10.57 -24.44 -14.36
N TYR A 552 -9.54 -24.57 -13.54
CA TYR A 552 -9.66 -24.91 -12.13
C TYR A 552 -9.64 -23.64 -11.29
N ALA A 553 -10.46 -23.58 -10.25
CA ALA A 553 -10.51 -22.46 -9.33
C ALA A 553 -10.81 -22.93 -7.90
N GLY A 554 -10.36 -22.15 -6.92
CA GLY A 554 -10.67 -22.38 -5.52
C GLY A 554 -11.96 -21.70 -5.07
N THR A 555 -12.76 -22.35 -4.25
CA THR A 555 -13.89 -21.75 -3.53
C THR A 555 -13.66 -21.86 -2.02
N MET A 556 -14.60 -21.37 -1.21
CA MET A 556 -14.47 -21.47 0.26
C MET A 556 -14.50 -22.90 0.80
N SER A 557 -15.06 -23.86 0.04
CA SER A 557 -15.22 -25.25 0.48
C SER A 557 -14.72 -26.30 -0.51
N ALA A 558 -14.38 -25.90 -1.74
CA ALA A 558 -14.04 -26.84 -2.81
C ALA A 558 -13.04 -26.28 -3.81
N VAL A 559 -12.25 -27.16 -4.41
CA VAL A 559 -11.59 -26.93 -5.69
C VAL A 559 -12.57 -27.36 -6.78
N VAL A 560 -12.87 -26.45 -7.71
CA VAL A 560 -13.84 -26.66 -8.78
C VAL A 560 -13.16 -26.59 -10.15
N ARG A 561 -13.80 -27.18 -11.16
CA ARG A 561 -13.46 -27.02 -12.57
C ARG A 561 -14.64 -26.48 -13.36
N LEU A 562 -14.39 -25.66 -14.38
CA LEU A 562 -15.40 -25.16 -15.30
C LEU A 562 -14.88 -25.15 -16.74
N PRO A 563 -15.74 -25.27 -17.77
CA PRO A 563 -15.31 -25.18 -19.16
C PRO A 563 -14.79 -23.77 -19.51
N VAL A 564 -13.73 -23.67 -20.31
CA VAL A 564 -13.21 -22.37 -20.79
C VAL A 564 -14.23 -21.59 -21.62
N ARG A 565 -15.17 -22.27 -22.28
CA ARG A 565 -16.26 -21.65 -23.04
C ARG A 565 -17.38 -21.07 -22.17
N GLY A 566 -17.29 -21.20 -20.84
CA GLY A 566 -18.36 -20.90 -19.90
C GLY A 566 -19.25 -22.12 -19.64
N GLY A 567 -19.91 -22.12 -18.49
CA GLY A 567 -20.80 -23.21 -18.05
C GLY A 567 -20.74 -23.43 -16.54
N THR A 568 -21.46 -24.45 -16.07
CA THR A 568 -21.56 -24.77 -14.64
C THR A 568 -20.25 -25.35 -14.10
N ALA A 569 -19.81 -24.85 -12.94
CA ALA A 569 -18.66 -25.39 -12.24
C ALA A 569 -18.99 -26.76 -11.61
N ALA A 570 -18.07 -27.71 -11.73
CA ALA A 570 -18.13 -29.03 -11.10
C ALA A 570 -17.05 -29.16 -10.04
N GLN A 571 -17.36 -29.78 -8.90
CA GLN A 571 -16.39 -30.03 -7.84
C GLN A 571 -15.35 -31.07 -8.29
N VAL A 572 -14.08 -30.79 -8.02
CA VAL A 572 -12.95 -31.72 -8.18
C VAL A 572 -12.57 -32.32 -6.83
N ALA A 573 -12.47 -31.48 -5.79
CA ALA A 573 -12.18 -31.93 -4.43
C ALA A 573 -12.98 -31.09 -3.41
N PRO A 574 -13.54 -31.72 -2.35
CA PRO A 574 -14.28 -31.03 -1.28
C PRO A 574 -13.31 -30.39 -0.27
N VAL A 575 -12.38 -29.58 -0.77
CA VAL A 575 -11.41 -28.86 0.06
C VAL A 575 -11.23 -27.46 -0.48
N ARG A 576 -11.10 -26.49 0.42
CA ARG A 576 -10.66 -25.15 0.05
C ARG A 576 -9.28 -25.22 -0.60
N GLY A 577 -9.09 -24.46 -1.68
CA GLY A 577 -7.78 -24.31 -2.30
C GLY A 577 -7.57 -22.87 -2.74
N ILE A 578 -6.35 -22.37 -2.58
CA ILE A 578 -5.90 -21.09 -3.13
C ILE A 578 -4.50 -21.25 -3.74
N SER A 579 -4.14 -20.30 -4.59
CA SER A 579 -2.87 -20.25 -5.31
C SER A 579 -2.65 -21.50 -6.17
N LEU A 580 -3.67 -21.91 -6.92
CA LEU A 580 -3.62 -23.17 -7.65
C LEU A 580 -2.50 -23.17 -8.71
N ASP A 581 -2.00 -24.37 -9.00
CA ASP A 581 -1.23 -24.71 -10.19
C ASP A 581 -1.49 -26.18 -10.58
N VAL A 582 -1.23 -26.58 -11.82
CA VAL A 582 -1.58 -27.90 -12.35
C VAL A 582 -0.34 -28.62 -12.86
N SER A 583 -0.22 -29.91 -12.60
CA SER A 583 0.86 -30.72 -13.18
C SER A 583 0.77 -30.74 -14.71
N LYS A 584 1.92 -30.84 -15.38
CA LYS A 584 2.01 -30.83 -16.85
C LYS A 584 1.19 -31.94 -17.53
N ASP A 585 1.02 -33.07 -16.85
CA ASP A 585 0.20 -34.21 -17.30
C ASP A 585 -1.29 -34.04 -16.97
N GLY A 586 -1.69 -32.98 -16.25
CA GLY A 586 -3.07 -32.69 -15.87
C GLY A 586 -3.62 -33.59 -14.76
N ARG A 587 -2.80 -34.45 -14.16
CA ARG A 587 -3.24 -35.43 -13.16
C ARG A 587 -3.51 -34.82 -11.79
N TYR A 588 -2.79 -33.76 -11.42
CA TYR A 588 -2.82 -33.17 -10.09
C TYR A 588 -3.01 -31.66 -10.11
N ILE A 589 -3.79 -31.16 -9.16
CA ILE A 589 -3.90 -29.74 -8.83
C ILE A 589 -3.18 -29.50 -7.51
N TYR A 590 -2.20 -28.61 -7.52
CA TYR A 590 -1.42 -28.20 -6.35
C TYR A 590 -2.00 -26.90 -5.78
N PHE A 591 -2.08 -26.81 -4.45
CA PHE A 591 -2.63 -25.64 -3.78
C PHE A 591 -2.23 -25.62 -2.31
N VAL A 592 -2.39 -24.47 -1.68
CA VAL A 592 -2.47 -24.36 -0.22
C VAL A 592 -3.93 -24.21 0.18
N ARG A 593 -4.33 -24.68 1.36
CA ARG A 593 -5.73 -24.61 1.77
C ARG A 593 -6.09 -23.22 2.31
N GLU A 594 -5.10 -22.54 2.89
CA GLU A 594 -5.24 -21.26 3.56
C GLU A 594 -4.00 -20.39 3.34
N ALA A 595 -4.09 -19.09 3.66
CA ALA A 595 -2.95 -18.15 3.55
C ALA A 595 -1.71 -18.60 4.31
N THR A 596 -1.97 -19.28 5.42
CA THR A 596 -1.05 -19.61 6.50
C THR A 596 -0.54 -21.02 6.43
N ASP A 597 -1.10 -21.82 5.51
CA ASP A 597 -0.71 -23.22 5.35
C ASP A 597 0.79 -23.23 5.05
N THR A 598 1.55 -23.83 5.94
CA THR A 598 2.98 -24.10 5.74
C THR A 598 3.19 -25.38 4.94
N VAL A 599 2.09 -25.96 4.46
CA VAL A 599 2.02 -27.24 3.78
C VAL A 599 1.45 -27.03 2.38
N LEU A 600 2.11 -27.61 1.39
CA LEU A 600 1.57 -27.69 0.04
C LEU A 600 0.82 -29.01 -0.14
N TRP A 601 -0.39 -28.93 -0.68
CA TRP A 601 -1.26 -30.07 -0.95
C TRP A 601 -1.39 -30.29 -2.45
N ARG A 602 -1.74 -31.52 -2.83
CA ARG A 602 -2.25 -31.83 -4.16
C ARG A 602 -3.54 -32.64 -4.09
N ALA A 603 -4.42 -32.42 -5.05
CA ALA A 603 -5.59 -33.26 -5.31
C ALA A 603 -5.41 -34.00 -6.64
N GLU A 604 -5.68 -35.29 -6.68
CA GLU A 604 -5.79 -36.04 -7.93
C GLU A 604 -7.08 -35.68 -8.65
N VAL A 605 -7.00 -35.20 -9.89
CA VAL A 605 -8.15 -34.66 -10.64
C VAL A 605 -9.26 -35.70 -10.86
N ALA A 606 -8.90 -36.97 -11.05
CA ALA A 606 -9.85 -38.03 -11.34
C ALA A 606 -10.65 -38.49 -10.11
N THR A 607 -10.04 -38.46 -8.93
CA THR A 607 -10.59 -39.07 -7.70
C THR A 607 -10.92 -38.05 -6.61
N GLY A 608 -10.35 -36.84 -6.69
CA GLY A 608 -10.38 -35.84 -5.62
C GLY A 608 -9.50 -36.19 -4.42
N ARG A 609 -8.71 -37.27 -4.49
CA ARG A 609 -7.88 -37.74 -3.37
C ARG A 609 -6.79 -36.72 -3.04
N LEU A 610 -6.70 -36.37 -1.75
CA LEU A 610 -5.76 -35.38 -1.23
C LEU A 610 -4.47 -36.03 -0.74
N GLU A 611 -3.35 -35.40 -1.07
CA GLU A 611 -2.03 -35.79 -0.62
C GLU A 611 -1.22 -34.57 -0.20
N LYS A 612 -0.45 -34.73 0.87
CA LYS A 612 0.56 -33.75 1.29
C LYS A 612 1.79 -33.88 0.38
N VAL A 613 2.29 -32.76 -0.12
CA VAL A 613 3.46 -32.71 -1.02
C VAL A 613 4.72 -32.36 -0.23
N LEU A 614 4.71 -31.22 0.47
CA LEU A 614 5.85 -30.75 1.27
C LEU A 614 5.36 -29.88 2.44
N GLU A 615 6.26 -29.63 3.39
CA GLU A 615 6.06 -28.74 4.54
C GLU A 615 7.15 -27.66 4.57
N GLY A 616 6.97 -26.63 5.39
CA GLY A 616 7.97 -25.58 5.58
C GLY A 616 7.84 -24.39 4.62
N LEU A 617 6.69 -24.26 3.93
CA LEU A 617 6.35 -23.00 3.26
C LEU A 617 6.31 -21.87 4.29
N LEU A 618 6.72 -20.68 3.86
CA LEU A 618 6.57 -19.47 4.67
C LEU A 618 5.08 -19.13 4.83
N ALA A 619 4.59 -19.08 6.07
CA ALA A 619 3.22 -18.64 6.36
C ALA A 619 2.96 -17.24 5.75
N TYR A 620 1.74 -17.02 5.26
CA TYR A 620 1.31 -15.80 4.55
C TYR A 620 1.97 -15.57 3.18
N CYS A 621 2.81 -16.51 2.72
CA CYS A 621 3.43 -16.54 1.40
C CYS A 621 2.73 -17.60 0.52
N SER A 622 1.39 -17.55 0.43
CA SER A 622 0.56 -18.62 -0.15
C SER A 622 0.85 -18.95 -1.61
N SER A 623 1.56 -18.07 -2.33
CA SER A 623 1.94 -18.22 -3.73
C SER A 623 3.46 -18.26 -3.94
N CYS A 624 4.26 -18.35 -2.89
CA CYS A 624 5.73 -18.29 -2.96
C CYS A 624 6.36 -19.63 -3.33
N TRP A 625 5.80 -20.26 -4.36
CA TRP A 625 6.26 -21.52 -4.90
C TRP A 625 5.99 -21.57 -6.40
N ALA A 626 6.77 -22.37 -7.11
CA ALA A 626 6.63 -22.60 -8.55
C ALA A 626 6.82 -24.09 -8.86
N LEU A 627 5.85 -24.66 -9.57
CA LEU A 627 5.83 -26.08 -9.94
C LEU A 627 6.65 -26.35 -11.20
N THR A 628 7.38 -27.46 -11.19
CA THR A 628 8.06 -28.02 -12.38
C THR A 628 7.71 -29.49 -12.52
N THR A 629 8.17 -30.13 -13.61
CA THR A 629 8.04 -31.58 -13.77
C THR A 629 8.92 -32.39 -12.82
N ARG A 630 10.01 -31.81 -12.29
CA ARG A 630 10.97 -32.50 -11.42
C ARG A 630 10.76 -32.22 -9.93
N GLY A 631 10.04 -31.16 -9.60
CA GLY A 631 9.96 -30.67 -8.23
C GLY A 631 9.36 -29.27 -8.12
N ILE A 632 9.52 -28.66 -6.94
CA ILE A 632 8.92 -27.37 -6.58
C ILE A 632 9.98 -26.44 -6.01
N TYR A 633 10.10 -25.25 -6.58
CA TYR A 633 10.83 -24.16 -5.94
C TYR A 633 9.92 -23.48 -4.94
N PHE A 634 10.38 -23.19 -3.73
CA PHE A 634 9.57 -22.51 -2.71
C PHE A 634 10.39 -21.68 -1.73
N LEU A 635 9.75 -20.66 -1.13
CA LEU A 635 10.32 -19.96 0.03
C LEU A 635 9.98 -20.67 1.33
N GLY A 636 11.02 -20.95 2.13
CA GLY A 636 10.89 -21.51 3.47
C GLY A 636 11.76 -20.81 4.50
N ALA A 637 11.51 -21.10 5.77
CA ALA A 637 12.29 -20.64 6.93
C ALA A 637 12.83 -21.83 7.74
N ARG A 638 14.08 -21.76 8.21
CA ARG A 638 14.65 -22.78 9.12
C ARG A 638 14.16 -22.52 10.55
N GLN A 639 13.84 -23.56 11.30
CA GLN A 639 13.71 -23.43 12.76
C GLN A 639 15.02 -22.89 13.37
N GLY A 640 14.92 -21.79 14.12
CA GLY A 640 16.02 -21.24 14.92
C GLY A 640 16.94 -20.23 14.24
N SER A 641 16.75 -19.87 12.95
CA SER A 641 17.48 -18.74 12.35
C SER A 641 16.51 -17.59 12.08
N GLY A 642 16.69 -16.46 12.78
CA GLY A 642 15.88 -15.25 12.59
C GLY A 642 15.81 -14.80 11.13
N SER A 643 14.66 -14.23 10.74
CA SER A 643 14.25 -13.45 9.53
C SER A 643 14.85 -13.71 8.14
N ARG A 644 15.89 -14.55 7.94
CA ARG A 644 16.50 -14.86 6.65
C ARG A 644 15.68 -15.91 5.90
N GLN A 645 15.06 -15.48 4.81
CA GLN A 645 14.32 -16.35 3.89
C GLN A 645 15.28 -17.21 3.05
N ARG A 646 14.86 -18.42 2.68
CA ARG A 646 15.63 -19.33 1.81
C ARG A 646 14.77 -19.75 0.62
N LEU A 647 15.37 -19.78 -0.56
CA LEU A 647 14.78 -20.47 -1.71
C LEU A 647 15.25 -21.92 -1.70
N LEU A 648 14.30 -22.83 -1.64
CA LEU A 648 14.50 -24.27 -1.60
C LEU A 648 13.94 -24.91 -2.88
N PHE A 649 14.47 -26.07 -3.26
CA PHE A 649 13.92 -26.92 -4.30
C PHE A 649 13.58 -28.29 -3.72
N HIS A 650 12.29 -28.61 -3.66
CA HIS A 650 11.78 -29.92 -3.30
C HIS A 650 11.80 -30.84 -4.52
N ASP A 651 12.61 -31.89 -4.49
CA ASP A 651 12.77 -32.84 -5.59
C ASP A 651 11.77 -34.01 -5.47
N PHE A 652 10.95 -34.25 -6.50
CA PHE A 652 9.92 -35.30 -6.45
C PHE A 652 10.47 -36.72 -6.49
N ALA A 653 11.65 -36.94 -7.05
CA ALA A 653 12.24 -38.28 -7.14
C ALA A 653 12.82 -38.73 -5.80
N THR A 654 13.42 -37.80 -5.06
CA THR A 654 14.10 -38.07 -3.79
C THR A 654 13.28 -37.70 -2.55
N GLY A 655 12.28 -36.82 -2.69
CA GLY A 655 11.50 -36.26 -1.59
C GLY A 655 12.28 -35.30 -0.69
N ARG A 656 13.43 -34.78 -1.16
CA ARG A 656 14.34 -33.94 -0.37
C ARG A 656 14.29 -32.47 -0.79
N ASP A 657 14.46 -31.58 0.20
CA ASP A 657 14.58 -30.15 0.00
C ASP A 657 16.05 -29.74 -0.14
N ASN A 658 16.40 -29.14 -1.27
CA ASN A 658 17.75 -28.67 -1.57
C ASN A 658 17.82 -27.14 -1.47
N LEU A 659 18.84 -26.61 -0.79
CA LEU A 659 19.07 -25.16 -0.73
C LEU A 659 19.56 -24.63 -2.07
N ILE A 660 18.84 -23.66 -2.63
CA ILE A 660 19.22 -22.98 -3.87
C ILE A 660 19.97 -21.69 -3.55
N LEU A 661 19.43 -20.87 -2.64
CA LEU A 661 20.09 -19.67 -2.13
C LEU A 661 19.51 -19.21 -0.79
N GLU A 662 20.34 -18.54 0.00
CA GLU A 662 19.89 -17.71 1.11
C GLU A 662 19.62 -16.30 0.58
N TYR A 663 18.45 -15.75 0.93
CA TYR A 663 18.03 -14.46 0.42
C TYR A 663 18.44 -13.37 1.42
N PRO A 664 19.32 -12.41 1.05
CA PRO A 664 19.83 -11.40 1.98
C PRO A 664 18.82 -10.30 2.30
N GLU A 665 17.86 -10.04 1.40
CA GLU A 665 16.78 -9.07 1.56
C GLU A 665 15.43 -9.79 1.67
N PRO A 666 14.50 -9.38 2.55
CA PRO A 666 13.18 -10.00 2.58
C PRO A 666 12.47 -9.79 1.24
N LEU A 667 12.12 -10.87 0.53
CA LEU A 667 11.13 -10.81 -0.55
C LEU A 667 9.79 -10.44 0.09
N SER A 668 9.08 -9.48 -0.52
CA SER A 668 7.76 -9.06 -0.07
C SER A 668 6.80 -10.27 -0.13
N PRO A 669 6.44 -10.88 1.02
CA PRO A 669 5.79 -12.17 1.01
C PRO A 669 4.28 -12.08 0.77
N ILE A 670 3.67 -10.91 1.06
CA ILE A 670 2.21 -10.76 1.09
C ILE A 670 1.74 -9.98 -0.15
N GLY A 671 0.95 -10.64 -0.99
CA GLY A 671 0.21 -10.01 -2.08
C GLY A 671 1.03 -9.68 -3.34
N SER A 672 2.36 -9.60 -3.26
CA SER A 672 3.22 -9.34 -4.43
C SER A 672 3.22 -10.48 -5.46
N GLY A 673 2.57 -11.61 -5.15
CA GLY A 673 2.13 -12.64 -6.11
C GLY A 673 3.12 -13.77 -6.38
N PRO A 674 2.73 -14.76 -7.20
CA PRO A 674 3.46 -16.00 -7.28
C PRO A 674 4.83 -15.85 -7.94
N PHE A 675 5.71 -16.77 -7.58
CA PHE A 675 6.86 -17.05 -8.42
C PHE A 675 6.40 -17.60 -9.78
N SER A 676 7.16 -17.28 -10.82
CA SER A 676 6.95 -17.86 -12.14
C SER A 676 8.29 -18.30 -12.71
N LEU A 677 8.38 -19.55 -13.15
CA LEU A 677 9.57 -20.06 -13.81
C LEU A 677 9.46 -19.84 -15.31
N SER A 678 10.59 -19.50 -15.92
CA SER A 678 10.73 -19.55 -17.37
C SER A 678 10.50 -20.98 -17.86
N PRO A 679 10.04 -21.19 -19.10
CA PRO A 679 9.76 -22.52 -19.63
C PRO A 679 10.96 -23.48 -19.62
N ASP A 680 12.18 -22.95 -19.68
CA ASP A 680 13.43 -23.71 -19.58
C ASP A 680 13.83 -24.05 -18.13
N GLY A 681 13.12 -23.53 -17.13
CA GLY A 681 13.37 -23.73 -15.71
C GLY A 681 14.62 -23.01 -15.18
N ARG A 682 15.23 -22.11 -15.96
CA ARG A 682 16.46 -21.40 -15.58
C ARG A 682 16.20 -20.14 -14.78
N HIS A 683 15.12 -19.41 -15.09
CA HIS A 683 14.86 -18.09 -14.56
C HIS A 683 13.59 -18.06 -13.70
N LEU A 684 13.69 -17.52 -12.48
CA LEU A 684 12.57 -17.34 -11.58
C LEU A 684 12.18 -15.86 -11.52
N LEU A 685 10.95 -15.52 -11.91
CA LEU A 685 10.38 -14.19 -11.70
C LEU A 685 9.91 -14.04 -10.26
N CYS A 686 10.23 -12.90 -9.67
CA CYS A 686 9.70 -12.46 -8.39
C CYS A 686 9.54 -10.94 -8.38
N VAL A 687 8.89 -10.43 -7.33
CA VAL A 687 8.83 -9.01 -7.05
C VAL A 687 9.89 -8.68 -6.01
N ARG A 688 10.72 -7.67 -6.27
CA ARG A 688 11.64 -7.12 -5.28
C ARG A 688 11.29 -5.67 -4.99
N VAL A 689 11.48 -5.31 -3.73
CA VAL A 689 11.45 -3.91 -3.29
C VAL A 689 12.84 -3.36 -3.57
N ASP A 690 12.97 -2.38 -4.46
CA ASP A 690 14.26 -1.72 -4.65
C ASP A 690 14.63 -0.92 -3.38
N PRO A 691 15.93 -0.72 -3.10
CA PRO A 691 16.36 0.08 -1.96
C PRO A 691 15.70 1.46 -1.98
N SER A 692 15.07 1.78 -0.86
CA SER A 692 14.31 3.01 -0.71
C SER A 692 14.52 3.59 0.68
N ASN A 693 14.50 4.92 0.76
CA ASN A 693 14.45 5.63 2.02
C ASN A 693 13.00 5.88 2.39
N SER A 694 12.72 5.84 3.69
CA SER A 694 11.47 6.34 4.23
C SER A 694 11.79 7.39 5.28
N ASP A 695 11.10 8.51 5.20
CA ASP A 695 11.27 9.65 6.08
C ASP A 695 10.00 9.84 6.93
N VAL A 696 10.18 10.20 8.19
CA VAL A 696 9.09 10.63 9.07
C VAL A 696 8.95 12.15 9.03
N PHE A 697 7.72 12.62 8.84
CA PHE A 697 7.36 14.04 8.86
C PHE A 697 6.40 14.35 10.00
N ARG A 698 6.48 15.59 10.48
CA ARG A 698 5.59 16.22 11.45
C ARG A 698 4.87 17.40 10.79
N VAL A 699 3.61 17.59 11.12
CA VAL A 699 2.79 18.74 10.75
C VAL A 699 2.25 19.37 12.03
N ASP A 700 2.54 20.66 12.21
CA ASP A 700 2.26 21.39 13.44
C ASP A 700 2.08 22.90 13.13
N PRO A 701 0.88 23.49 13.35
CA PRO A 701 -0.35 22.81 13.73
C PRO A 701 -0.96 22.02 12.55
N PHE A 702 -1.55 20.86 12.85
CA PHE A 702 -2.41 20.11 11.94
C PHE A 702 -3.87 20.59 12.07
N PRO A 703 -4.47 21.12 10.99
CA PRO A 703 -5.76 21.82 11.03
C PRO A 703 -7.00 20.92 11.10
#